data_AF-A0A7J9E084-F1
#
_entry.id   AF-A0A7J9E084-F1
#
_cell.length_a   1.000
_cell.length_b   1.000
_cell.length_c   1.000
_cell.angle_alpha   90.00
_cell.angle_beta   90.00
_cell.angle_gamma   90.00
#
_symmetry.space_group_name_H-M   'P 1'
#
loop_
_entity.id
_entity.type
_entity.pdbx_description
1 polymer ?
#
loop_
_entity_poly.entity_id
_entity_poly.type
_entity_poly.pdbx_seq_one_letter_code
_entity_poly.pdbx_strand_id
1 'polypeptide(L)'
;MGLRRMVYVIIKELSPSADEVIIVTSSLMKDMTSKTDMYRANAIRVLCRITDGTLLTQIERYLKQAIVDKNPVVASAALVSGIHLLQTNPEIVKRWSNEVQEAVQSRAALVQFHALALLHQIRQNDRLAVNKLVSSLTRGSVRSPLAQCLLIRYTSQVIRESTNDTQTGDRPFYDFLEGCLRHKAEMVIFEAARAITELNGVTSRELTPAITVLQLFLSSSKPVLRFAAVRTLNKVAMSHPTAVTNCNIDMESLISDQNRSIATLAITTLLKTGNESSVDRLMKQITNFMSDIADEFKIVVVDAIRSLCLKFPLKHRSLMNFLSNILREEGGFEYKKAIVDSIVILIRDIPEAKESGLLHLCEFIEDCEFTYLSTQILHFLGIEGPKTSDPSKYIRYIYNRVHLENATVRAGAVSTLAKFGAMVDGLKPRIFVLLRRCLFDNDDEVRDRATLYLNTLGGDGAVVETDEGVKEFLFGSLDVPLDPSETAFDINSVPKDVKTQPLAEKKATSKKPTGLGAPPPGPPSTVDAYEKLLSSIPEFASFGKLFKSSAPVELTEAETEYAVNVVKHIFDGHVVFQYNCSNTIPELLLENVTVIVDASEAEEFAEVDSKPLRQLPYGSPGQTFVAFEKPEGVSAVGKFSNMLRFIVKEVDPSTGEAEDDGVEDEYQLEDLELVAADYMLKVGVSNFRNAWESMGVDFEHVDEYGLGPRDSLAEAVNAVINLLGMQPCEGTEVVPPNSRSHTCLLSGVYIGNVKVLVRLQFGLDGPKDVAMKLAVRSEDETVSDAIHEIVASG
;
A
#
# COMPACT_ATOMS: atom_id res chain seq x y z
N MET A 1 -7.85 -38.91 -27.13
CA MET A 1 -7.41 -37.49 -27.23
C MET A 1 -7.05 -36.86 -25.88
N GLY A 2 -7.76 -37.15 -24.78
CA GLY A 2 -7.52 -36.51 -23.47
C GLY A 2 -6.14 -36.77 -22.86
N LEU A 3 -5.70 -38.04 -22.80
CA LEU A 3 -4.41 -38.41 -22.19
C LEU A 3 -3.20 -37.71 -22.83
N ARG A 4 -3.18 -37.60 -24.17
CA ARG A 4 -2.09 -36.93 -24.90
C ARG A 4 -2.04 -35.42 -24.61
N ARG A 5 -3.20 -34.76 -24.47
CA ARG A 5 -3.25 -33.34 -24.08
C ARG A 5 -2.78 -33.13 -22.64
N MET A 6 -3.12 -34.06 -21.74
CA MET A 6 -2.65 -34.04 -20.35
C MET A 6 -1.12 -34.18 -20.29
N VAL A 7 -0.54 -35.10 -21.07
CA VAL A 7 0.92 -35.25 -21.19
C VAL A 7 1.60 -33.97 -21.69
N TYR A 8 1.03 -33.28 -22.68
CA TYR A 8 1.54 -31.99 -23.13
C TYR A 8 1.54 -30.89 -22.06
N VAL A 9 0.54 -30.89 -21.15
CA VAL A 9 0.49 -29.95 -20.03
C VAL A 9 1.53 -30.32 -18.97
N ILE A 10 1.65 -31.61 -18.64
CA ILE A 10 2.65 -32.11 -17.68
C ILE A 10 4.06 -31.76 -18.15
N ILE A 11 4.38 -31.99 -19.43
CA ILE A 11 5.70 -31.63 -20.01
C ILE A 11 5.97 -30.13 -19.92
N LYS A 12 4.93 -29.29 -20.09
CA LYS A 12 5.09 -27.84 -19.97
C LYS A 12 5.41 -27.44 -18.54
N GLU A 13 4.69 -27.95 -17.55
CA GLU A 13 4.83 -27.51 -16.15
C GLU A 13 6.05 -28.11 -15.43
N LEU A 14 6.42 -29.35 -15.74
CA LEU A 14 7.52 -30.07 -15.07
C LEU A 14 8.88 -29.92 -15.78
N SER A 15 9.21 -28.73 -16.30
CA SER A 15 10.44 -28.42 -17.08
C SER A 15 11.60 -29.41 -16.81
N PRO A 16 11.98 -30.29 -17.76
CA PRO A 16 12.71 -31.49 -17.39
C PRO A 16 14.16 -31.18 -17.00
N SER A 17 14.59 -31.80 -15.90
CA SER A 17 16.00 -32.11 -15.64
C SER A 17 16.64 -32.68 -16.91
N ALA A 18 17.83 -32.17 -17.26
CA ALA A 18 18.44 -32.20 -18.59
C ALA A 18 18.56 -33.57 -19.31
N ASP A 19 18.38 -34.69 -18.62
CA ASP A 19 18.62 -36.04 -19.17
C ASP A 19 17.46 -36.64 -19.99
N GLU A 20 16.20 -36.25 -19.77
CA GLU A 20 15.03 -36.85 -20.45
C GLU A 20 14.39 -35.98 -21.55
N VAL A 21 14.90 -34.76 -21.75
CA VAL A 21 14.36 -33.78 -22.73
C VAL A 21 14.40 -34.33 -24.17
N ILE A 22 15.38 -35.18 -24.50
CA ILE A 22 15.62 -35.68 -25.86
C ILE A 22 14.47 -36.58 -26.36
N ILE A 23 13.94 -37.45 -25.50
CA ILE A 23 12.86 -38.40 -25.87
C ILE A 23 11.55 -37.63 -26.12
N VAL A 24 11.28 -36.65 -25.27
CA VAL A 24 10.13 -35.75 -25.39
C VAL A 24 10.23 -34.94 -26.67
N THR A 25 11.41 -34.38 -26.97
CA THR A 25 11.66 -33.58 -28.17
C THR A 25 11.46 -34.40 -29.45
N SER A 26 11.98 -35.64 -29.51
CA SER A 26 11.79 -36.54 -30.66
C SER A 26 10.31 -36.88 -30.90
N SER A 27 9.57 -37.17 -29.83
CA SER A 27 8.14 -37.47 -29.90
C SER A 27 7.33 -36.28 -30.39
N LEU A 28 7.64 -35.07 -29.90
CA LEU A 28 6.99 -33.84 -30.31
C LEU A 28 7.34 -33.45 -31.76
N MET A 29 8.58 -33.67 -32.21
CA MET A 29 8.96 -33.46 -33.61
C MET A 29 8.16 -34.35 -34.58
N LYS A 30 7.86 -35.59 -34.18
CA LYS A 30 6.97 -36.48 -34.93
C LYS A 30 5.54 -35.95 -34.97
N ASP A 31 5.03 -35.46 -33.84
CA ASP A 31 3.68 -34.90 -33.78
C ASP A 31 3.55 -33.55 -34.53
N MET A 32 4.65 -32.78 -34.66
CA MET A 32 4.72 -31.55 -35.47
C MET A 32 4.54 -31.80 -36.97
N THR A 33 4.88 -33.00 -37.45
CA THR A 33 4.72 -33.43 -38.87
C THR A 33 3.52 -34.36 -39.08
N SER A 34 2.69 -34.56 -38.04
CA SER A 34 1.50 -35.41 -38.09
C SER A 34 0.46 -34.91 -39.10
N LYS A 35 -0.37 -35.80 -39.64
CA LYS A 35 -1.52 -35.43 -40.50
C LYS A 35 -2.63 -34.72 -39.71
N THR A 36 -2.60 -34.79 -38.38
CA THR A 36 -3.62 -34.18 -37.51
C THR A 36 -3.19 -32.80 -37.06
N ASP A 37 -3.84 -31.75 -37.56
CA ASP A 37 -3.49 -30.35 -37.29
C ASP A 37 -3.47 -29.98 -35.80
N MET A 38 -4.36 -30.56 -35.00
CA MET A 38 -4.39 -30.36 -33.55
C MET A 38 -3.14 -30.92 -32.85
N TYR A 39 -2.55 -32.02 -33.36
CA TYR A 39 -1.30 -32.55 -32.82
C TYR A 39 -0.13 -31.67 -33.22
N ARG A 40 -0.10 -31.19 -34.47
CA ARG A 40 0.91 -30.23 -34.95
C ARG A 40 0.93 -28.96 -34.11
N ALA A 41 -0.24 -28.32 -33.94
CA ALA A 41 -0.36 -27.06 -33.21
C ALA A 41 0.01 -27.21 -31.72
N ASN A 42 -0.40 -28.30 -31.06
CA ASN A 42 -0.05 -28.51 -29.66
C ASN A 42 1.42 -28.90 -29.48
N ALA A 43 1.98 -29.71 -30.38
CA ALA A 43 3.40 -30.05 -30.35
C ALA A 43 4.27 -28.81 -30.50
N ILE A 44 3.95 -27.90 -31.42
CA ILE A 44 4.64 -26.61 -31.59
C ILE A 44 4.61 -25.81 -30.28
N ARG A 45 3.45 -25.67 -29.63
CA ARG A 45 3.33 -24.92 -28.35
C ARG A 45 4.10 -25.54 -27.19
N VAL A 46 4.29 -26.86 -27.17
CA VAL A 46 5.04 -27.56 -26.12
C VAL A 46 6.53 -27.45 -26.40
N LEU A 47 6.95 -27.73 -27.64
CA LEU A 47 8.34 -27.62 -28.07
C LEU A 47 8.91 -26.26 -27.71
N CYS A 48 8.21 -25.18 -27.99
CA CYS A 48 8.75 -23.84 -27.79
C CYS A 48 8.95 -23.44 -26.33
N ARG A 49 8.44 -24.21 -25.35
CA ARG A 49 8.75 -24.01 -23.92
C ARG A 49 10.01 -24.78 -23.47
N ILE A 50 10.36 -25.88 -24.16
CA ILE A 50 11.47 -26.78 -23.78
C ILE A 50 12.68 -26.69 -24.72
N THR A 51 12.58 -25.89 -25.78
CA THR A 51 13.60 -25.81 -26.85
C THR A 51 14.76 -24.90 -26.44
N ASP A 52 15.99 -25.38 -26.61
CA ASP A 52 17.23 -24.60 -26.52
C ASP A 52 17.67 -24.09 -27.91
N GLY A 53 18.70 -23.24 -27.97
CA GLY A 53 19.15 -22.65 -29.25
C GLY A 53 19.62 -23.67 -30.30
N THR A 54 20.16 -24.81 -29.86
CA THR A 54 20.63 -25.87 -30.76
C THR A 54 19.45 -26.64 -31.38
N LEU A 55 18.47 -27.06 -30.58
CA LEU A 55 17.25 -27.71 -31.07
C LEU A 55 16.42 -26.76 -31.93
N LEU A 56 16.36 -25.47 -31.60
CA LEU A 56 15.63 -24.47 -32.38
C LEU A 56 16.12 -24.41 -33.83
N THR A 57 17.45 -24.47 -34.02
CA THR A 57 18.05 -24.48 -35.36
C THR A 57 17.64 -25.72 -36.16
N GLN A 58 17.48 -26.87 -35.51
CA GLN A 58 17.05 -28.11 -36.17
C GLN A 58 15.58 -28.07 -36.60
N ILE A 59 14.71 -27.48 -35.77
CA ILE A 59 13.26 -27.42 -36.04
C ILE A 59 12.83 -26.17 -36.85
N GLU A 60 13.73 -25.20 -37.06
CA GLU A 60 13.45 -23.92 -37.72
C GLU A 60 12.66 -24.06 -39.03
N ARG A 61 13.08 -25.00 -39.89
CA ARG A 61 12.42 -25.22 -41.19
C ARG A 61 10.95 -25.60 -41.03
N TYR A 62 10.62 -26.42 -40.04
CA TYR A 62 9.25 -26.85 -39.77
C TYR A 62 8.40 -25.71 -39.20
N LEU A 63 8.99 -24.86 -38.35
CA LEU A 63 8.31 -23.69 -37.80
C LEU A 63 8.00 -22.66 -38.90
N LYS A 64 8.95 -22.39 -39.81
CA LYS A 64 8.74 -21.53 -40.99
C LYS A 64 7.58 -22.02 -41.85
N GLN A 65 7.53 -23.32 -42.13
CA GLN A 65 6.41 -23.92 -42.87
C GLN A 65 5.08 -23.83 -42.10
N ALA A 66 5.11 -23.99 -40.78
CA ALA A 66 3.93 -23.88 -39.94
C ALA A 66 3.37 -22.44 -39.92
N ILE A 67 4.22 -21.41 -39.98
CA ILE A 67 3.80 -19.99 -40.01
C ILE A 67 2.90 -19.68 -41.20
N VAL A 68 3.21 -20.23 -42.38
CA VAL A 68 2.43 -20.02 -43.63
C VAL A 68 1.44 -21.17 -43.90
N ASP A 69 1.11 -21.96 -42.87
CA ASP A 69 0.20 -23.11 -43.03
C ASP A 69 -1.23 -22.65 -43.37
N LYS A 70 -1.92 -23.46 -44.18
CA LYS A 70 -3.32 -23.22 -44.56
C LYS A 70 -4.27 -23.29 -43.35
N ASN A 71 -3.95 -24.12 -42.35
CA ASN A 71 -4.73 -24.23 -41.14
C ASN A 71 -4.38 -23.09 -40.16
N PRO A 72 -5.35 -22.21 -39.83
CA PRO A 72 -5.09 -21.05 -38.99
C PRO A 72 -4.66 -21.41 -37.57
N VAL A 73 -5.03 -22.58 -37.05
CA VAL A 73 -4.65 -23.03 -35.70
C VAL A 73 -3.16 -23.36 -35.63
N VAL A 74 -2.61 -23.95 -36.69
CA VAL A 74 -1.19 -24.29 -36.80
C VAL A 74 -0.36 -23.03 -37.01
N ALA A 75 -0.76 -22.17 -37.95
CA ALA A 75 -0.11 -20.89 -38.19
C ALA A 75 -0.10 -19.99 -36.95
N SER A 76 -1.24 -19.87 -36.27
CA SER A 76 -1.34 -19.12 -35.02
C SER A 76 -0.47 -19.70 -33.91
N ALA A 77 -0.37 -21.04 -33.80
CA ALA A 77 0.49 -21.67 -32.80
C ALA A 77 1.97 -21.38 -33.08
N ALA A 78 2.39 -21.44 -34.35
CA ALA A 78 3.76 -21.14 -34.76
C ALA A 78 4.12 -19.66 -34.55
N LEU A 79 3.22 -18.74 -34.89
CA LEU A 79 3.43 -17.30 -34.71
C LEU A 79 3.56 -16.89 -33.22
N VAL A 80 2.65 -17.36 -32.36
CA VAL A 80 2.75 -17.11 -30.91
C VAL A 80 4.00 -17.74 -30.32
N SER A 81 4.35 -18.94 -30.79
CA SER A 81 5.59 -19.59 -30.38
C SER A 81 6.82 -18.80 -30.82
N GLY A 82 6.80 -18.19 -32.01
CA GLY A 82 7.85 -17.28 -32.47
C GLY A 82 8.03 -16.06 -31.58
N ILE A 83 6.94 -15.51 -31.01
CA ILE A 83 6.99 -14.40 -30.05
C ILE A 83 7.76 -14.82 -28.78
N HIS A 84 7.45 -15.99 -28.21
CA HIS A 84 8.18 -16.50 -27.04
C HIS A 84 9.65 -16.81 -27.35
N LEU A 85 9.92 -17.43 -28.51
CA LEU A 85 11.28 -17.77 -28.92
C LEU A 85 12.13 -16.54 -29.26
N LEU A 86 11.51 -15.41 -29.65
CA LEU A 86 12.24 -14.17 -29.90
C LEU A 86 12.92 -13.63 -28.63
N GLN A 87 12.34 -13.88 -27.45
CA GLN A 87 12.90 -13.44 -26.16
C GLN A 87 14.18 -14.22 -25.80
N THR A 88 14.27 -15.50 -26.15
CA THR A 88 15.42 -16.36 -25.82
C THR A 88 16.42 -16.50 -26.96
N ASN A 89 15.97 -16.48 -28.21
CA ASN A 89 16.77 -16.75 -29.42
C ASN A 89 16.48 -15.76 -30.56
N PRO A 90 16.77 -14.45 -30.37
CA PRO A 90 16.35 -13.41 -31.30
C PRO A 90 16.93 -13.56 -32.72
N GLU A 91 18.19 -13.98 -32.83
CA GLU A 91 18.90 -14.09 -34.11
C GLU A 91 18.29 -15.11 -35.06
N ILE A 92 17.76 -16.23 -34.53
CA ILE A 92 17.12 -17.26 -35.34
C ILE A 92 15.74 -16.77 -35.83
N VAL A 93 14.93 -16.19 -34.94
CA VAL A 93 13.56 -15.76 -35.24
C VAL A 93 13.53 -14.56 -36.20
N LYS A 94 14.50 -13.64 -36.14
CA LYS A 94 14.63 -12.54 -37.11
C LYS A 94 14.70 -13.03 -38.57
N ARG A 95 15.24 -14.24 -38.81
CA ARG A 95 15.31 -14.87 -40.15
C ARG A 95 13.95 -15.32 -40.69
N TRP A 96 12.88 -15.23 -39.90
CA TRP A 96 11.52 -15.65 -40.27
C TRP A 96 10.70 -14.48 -40.83
N SER A 97 11.30 -13.29 -40.98
CA SER A 97 10.59 -12.07 -41.39
C SER A 97 9.81 -12.21 -42.70
N ASN A 98 10.25 -13.04 -43.65
CA ASN A 98 9.57 -13.19 -44.94
C ASN A 98 8.27 -14.00 -44.79
N GLU A 99 8.34 -15.13 -44.09
CA GLU A 99 7.19 -16.00 -43.81
C GLU A 99 6.17 -15.29 -42.92
N VAL A 100 6.64 -14.54 -41.91
CA VAL A 100 5.77 -13.73 -41.05
C VAL A 100 5.11 -12.60 -41.86
N GLN A 101 5.84 -11.95 -42.77
CA GLN A 101 5.29 -10.91 -43.65
C GLN A 101 4.19 -11.45 -44.57
N GLU A 102 4.34 -12.67 -45.09
CA GLU A 102 3.28 -13.37 -45.85
C GLU A 102 2.06 -13.65 -44.97
N ALA A 103 2.28 -14.12 -43.73
CA ALA A 103 1.20 -14.43 -42.78
C ALA A 103 0.38 -13.19 -42.37
N VAL A 104 0.94 -11.97 -42.43
CA VAL A 104 0.18 -10.71 -42.21
C VAL A 104 -0.92 -10.52 -43.25
N GLN A 105 -0.76 -11.04 -44.47
CA GLN A 105 -1.75 -10.98 -45.54
C GLN A 105 -2.79 -12.12 -45.45
N SER A 106 -2.73 -12.96 -44.40
CA SER A 106 -3.66 -14.06 -44.21
C SER A 106 -5.11 -13.58 -44.10
N ARG A 107 -6.04 -14.40 -44.63
CA ARG A 107 -7.49 -14.15 -44.53
C ARG A 107 -8.03 -14.42 -43.13
N ALA A 108 -7.30 -15.17 -42.30
CA ALA A 108 -7.71 -15.53 -40.95
C ALA A 108 -7.34 -14.42 -39.95
N ALA A 109 -8.34 -13.90 -39.24
CA ALA A 109 -8.18 -12.71 -38.39
C ALA A 109 -7.13 -12.89 -37.27
N LEU A 110 -7.08 -14.07 -36.62
CA LEU A 110 -6.11 -14.35 -35.56
C LEU A 110 -4.69 -14.55 -36.09
N VAL A 111 -4.54 -15.14 -37.28
CA VAL A 111 -3.22 -15.31 -37.92
C VAL A 111 -2.65 -13.94 -38.29
N GLN A 112 -3.47 -13.08 -38.91
CA GLN A 112 -3.08 -11.71 -39.23
C GLN A 112 -2.67 -10.91 -37.98
N PHE A 113 -3.38 -11.09 -36.86
CA PHE A 113 -3.04 -10.45 -35.58
C PHE A 113 -1.68 -10.92 -35.02
N HIS A 114 -1.48 -12.24 -34.87
CA HIS A 114 -0.22 -12.76 -34.33
C HIS A 114 0.97 -12.50 -35.27
N ALA A 115 0.75 -12.53 -36.58
CA ALA A 115 1.78 -12.22 -37.57
C ALA A 115 2.21 -10.76 -37.48
N LEU A 116 1.25 -9.83 -37.34
CA LEU A 116 1.56 -8.42 -37.15
C LEU A 116 2.31 -8.16 -35.84
N ALA A 117 1.93 -8.84 -34.75
CA ALA A 117 2.62 -8.74 -33.46
C ALA A 117 4.08 -9.20 -33.55
N LEU A 118 4.32 -10.39 -34.11
CA LEU A 118 5.66 -10.95 -34.27
C LEU A 118 6.51 -10.10 -35.23
N LEU A 119 5.93 -9.65 -36.36
CA LEU A 119 6.65 -8.84 -37.34
C LEU A 119 7.10 -7.49 -36.78
N HIS A 120 6.26 -6.87 -35.96
CA HIS A 120 6.61 -5.64 -35.26
C HIS A 120 7.77 -5.87 -34.28
N GLN A 121 7.70 -6.90 -33.43
CA GLN A 121 8.77 -7.21 -32.49
C GLN A 121 10.11 -7.55 -33.16
N ILE A 122 10.09 -8.24 -34.31
CA ILE A 122 11.30 -8.48 -35.12
C ILE A 122 11.93 -7.17 -35.58
N ARG A 123 11.13 -6.15 -35.88
CA ARG A 123 11.55 -4.87 -36.47
C ARG A 123 11.63 -3.73 -35.46
N GLN A 124 11.28 -3.93 -34.19
CA GLN A 124 11.11 -2.84 -33.21
C GLN A 124 12.38 -2.01 -32.98
N ASN A 125 13.56 -2.59 -33.24
CA ASN A 125 14.85 -1.90 -33.12
C ASN A 125 15.23 -1.10 -34.38
N ASP A 126 14.48 -1.21 -35.48
CA ASP A 126 14.70 -0.48 -36.74
C ASP A 126 13.51 0.44 -37.05
N ARG A 127 13.67 1.71 -36.70
CA ARG A 127 12.68 2.78 -36.89
C ARG A 127 12.20 2.90 -38.35
N LEU A 128 13.09 2.74 -39.33
CA LEU A 128 12.72 2.83 -40.76
C LEU A 128 11.89 1.62 -41.19
N ALA A 129 12.19 0.43 -40.67
CA ALA A 129 11.42 -0.77 -40.96
C ALA A 129 10.01 -0.73 -40.35
N VAL A 130 9.86 -0.18 -39.14
CA VAL A 130 8.55 0.06 -38.50
C VAL A 130 7.75 1.10 -39.28
N ASN A 131 8.36 2.22 -39.67
CA ASN A 131 7.70 3.24 -40.50
C ASN A 131 7.21 2.69 -41.84
N LYS A 132 8.02 1.87 -42.53
CA LYS A 132 7.61 1.20 -43.78
C LYS A 132 6.46 0.22 -43.56
N LEU A 133 6.49 -0.53 -42.45
CA LEU A 133 5.43 -1.47 -42.09
C LEU A 133 4.10 -0.75 -41.86
N VAL A 134 4.09 0.29 -41.02
CA VAL A 134 2.90 1.11 -40.74
C VAL A 134 2.39 1.77 -42.03
N SER A 135 3.28 2.38 -42.83
CA SER A 135 2.92 2.99 -44.12
C SER A 135 2.30 1.99 -45.11
N SER A 136 2.78 0.75 -45.13
CA SER A 136 2.21 -0.30 -45.98
C SER A 136 0.83 -0.75 -45.49
N LEU A 137 0.63 -0.89 -44.18
CA LEU A 137 -0.59 -1.45 -43.61
C LEU A 137 -1.72 -0.44 -43.47
N THR A 138 -1.40 0.84 -43.25
CA THR A 138 -2.36 1.95 -43.23
C THR A 138 -3.00 2.19 -44.60
N ARG A 139 -2.26 1.96 -45.69
CA ARG A 139 -2.80 1.95 -47.07
C ARG A 139 -3.47 0.63 -47.46
N GLY A 140 -3.18 -0.44 -46.74
CA GLY A 140 -3.72 -1.78 -46.97
C GLY A 140 -5.04 -2.02 -46.23
N SER A 141 -5.72 -3.11 -46.55
CA SER A 141 -6.92 -3.53 -45.80
C SER A 141 -6.54 -4.54 -44.72
N VAL A 142 -6.55 -4.13 -43.45
CA VAL A 142 -6.48 -5.02 -42.30
C VAL A 142 -7.89 -5.46 -41.92
N ARG A 143 -8.13 -6.77 -41.82
CA ARG A 143 -9.48 -7.32 -41.62
C ARG A 143 -9.77 -7.65 -40.15
N SER A 144 -8.73 -8.00 -39.41
CA SER A 144 -8.84 -8.36 -38.00
C SER A 144 -8.97 -7.11 -37.12
N PRO A 145 -10.05 -6.96 -36.33
CA PRO A 145 -10.19 -5.84 -35.40
C PRO A 145 -9.01 -5.77 -34.40
N LEU A 146 -8.52 -6.92 -33.93
CA LEU A 146 -7.37 -7.01 -33.04
C LEU A 146 -6.07 -6.53 -33.71
N ALA A 147 -5.86 -6.89 -34.98
CA ALA A 147 -4.70 -6.42 -35.72
C ALA A 147 -4.80 -4.91 -36.01
N GLN A 148 -6.02 -4.40 -36.18
CA GLN A 148 -6.24 -2.97 -36.37
C GLN A 148 -5.97 -2.17 -35.09
N CYS A 149 -6.32 -2.70 -33.91
CA CYS A 149 -5.89 -2.12 -32.63
C CYS A 149 -4.36 -2.11 -32.49
N LEU A 150 -3.64 -3.17 -32.86
CA LEU A 150 -2.17 -3.16 -32.86
C LEU A 150 -1.61 -2.12 -33.84
N LEU A 151 -2.18 -2.03 -35.05
CA LEU A 151 -1.75 -1.05 -36.03
C LEU A 151 -1.96 0.38 -35.53
N ILE A 152 -3.06 0.67 -34.83
CA ILE A 152 -3.29 1.97 -34.18
C ILE A 152 -2.18 2.26 -33.15
N ARG A 153 -1.81 1.28 -32.30
CA ARG A 153 -0.73 1.45 -31.32
C ARG A 153 0.61 1.75 -31.97
N TYR A 154 0.99 0.99 -33.00
CA TYR A 154 2.23 1.21 -33.73
C TYR A 154 2.22 2.54 -34.50
N THR A 155 1.05 2.95 -35.00
CA THR A 155 0.89 4.27 -35.64
C THR A 155 1.09 5.39 -34.64
N SER A 156 0.50 5.29 -33.43
CA SER A 156 0.71 6.25 -32.34
C SER A 156 2.18 6.32 -31.91
N GLN A 157 2.86 5.17 -31.80
CA GLN A 157 4.30 5.11 -31.53
C GLN A 157 5.11 5.85 -32.60
N VAL A 158 4.88 5.56 -33.88
CA VAL A 158 5.54 6.25 -35.00
C VAL A 158 5.30 7.75 -34.97
N ILE A 159 4.07 8.19 -34.68
CA ILE A 159 3.74 9.62 -34.55
C ILE A 159 4.59 10.24 -33.43
N ARG A 160 4.60 9.65 -32.23
CA ARG A 160 5.39 10.15 -31.08
C ARG A 160 6.88 10.26 -31.42
N GLU A 161 7.45 9.23 -32.03
CA GLU A 161 8.86 9.24 -32.44
C GLU A 161 9.14 10.27 -33.54
N SER A 162 8.21 10.51 -34.46
CA SER A 162 8.37 11.51 -35.54
C SER A 162 8.23 12.96 -35.06
N THR A 163 7.46 13.19 -33.99
CA THR A 163 7.20 14.54 -33.45
C THR A 163 8.48 15.19 -32.91
N ASN A 164 9.49 14.39 -32.54
CA ASN A 164 10.81 14.89 -32.11
C ASN A 164 11.66 15.44 -33.28
N ASP A 165 11.36 15.07 -34.54
CA ASP A 165 12.17 15.43 -35.71
C ASP A 165 11.54 16.54 -36.60
N THR A 166 10.22 16.80 -36.49
CA THR A 166 9.51 17.72 -37.40
C THR A 166 8.94 18.96 -36.71
N GLN A 167 9.43 20.15 -37.09
CA GLN A 167 8.92 21.47 -36.67
C GLN A 167 7.58 21.87 -37.32
N THR A 168 7.01 21.04 -38.20
CA THR A 168 5.93 21.45 -39.14
C THR A 168 4.51 21.16 -38.67
N GLY A 169 4.27 20.62 -37.47
CA GLY A 169 2.91 20.41 -36.93
C GLY A 169 2.06 19.34 -37.64
N ASP A 170 2.41 18.91 -38.86
CA ASP A 170 1.76 17.82 -39.57
C ASP A 170 2.14 16.46 -38.96
N ARG A 171 1.14 15.73 -38.46
CA ARG A 171 1.31 14.41 -37.89
C ARG A 171 1.15 13.33 -38.97
N PRO A 172 2.18 12.52 -39.25
CA PRO A 172 2.07 11.47 -40.25
C PRO A 172 1.02 10.44 -39.82
N PHE A 173 0.19 9.96 -40.76
CA PHE A 173 -0.84 8.93 -40.53
C PHE A 173 -2.01 9.34 -39.60
N TYR A 174 -2.17 10.62 -39.25
CA TYR A 174 -3.31 11.06 -38.45
C TYR A 174 -4.67 10.75 -39.12
N ASP A 175 -4.78 10.94 -40.44
CA ASP A 175 -5.99 10.61 -41.23
C ASP A 175 -6.43 9.15 -41.05
N PHE A 176 -5.48 8.23 -40.85
CA PHE A 176 -5.78 6.83 -40.58
C PHE A 176 -6.42 6.64 -39.20
N LEU A 177 -5.91 7.33 -38.16
CA LEU A 177 -6.50 7.30 -36.83
C LEU A 177 -7.92 7.89 -36.84
N GLU A 178 -8.11 9.02 -37.51
CA GLU A 178 -9.43 9.63 -37.68
C GLU A 178 -10.39 8.70 -38.45
N GLY A 179 -9.91 8.04 -39.51
CA GLY A 179 -10.67 7.04 -40.24
C GLY A 179 -11.11 5.84 -39.37
N CYS A 180 -10.27 5.43 -38.41
CA CYS A 180 -10.58 4.33 -37.48
C CYS A 180 -11.70 4.66 -36.49
N LEU A 181 -12.00 5.94 -36.23
CA LEU A 181 -13.13 6.35 -35.39
C LEU A 181 -14.50 5.97 -35.98
N ARG A 182 -14.58 5.75 -37.30
CA ARG A 182 -15.80 5.33 -38.01
C ARG A 182 -15.85 3.82 -38.29
N HIS A 183 -14.99 3.05 -37.64
CA HIS A 183 -14.92 1.60 -37.85
C HIS A 183 -16.18 0.90 -37.32
N LYS A 184 -16.47 -0.32 -37.79
CA LYS A 184 -17.65 -1.09 -37.35
C LYS A 184 -17.50 -1.70 -35.95
N ALA A 185 -16.27 -1.97 -35.54
CA ALA A 185 -15.97 -2.63 -34.26
C ALA A 185 -15.67 -1.60 -33.17
N GLU A 186 -16.45 -1.61 -32.10
CA GLU A 186 -16.35 -0.68 -30.94
C GLU A 186 -14.93 -0.63 -30.34
N MET A 187 -14.23 -1.77 -30.27
CA MET A 187 -12.86 -1.83 -29.75
C MET A 187 -11.85 -1.03 -30.57
N VAL A 188 -12.01 -0.99 -31.90
CA VAL A 188 -11.12 -0.25 -32.81
C VAL A 188 -11.40 1.24 -32.69
N ILE A 189 -12.68 1.60 -32.61
CA ILE A 189 -13.13 2.98 -32.39
C ILE A 189 -12.55 3.51 -31.07
N PHE A 190 -12.66 2.72 -29.98
CA PHE A 190 -12.14 3.11 -28.68
C PHE A 190 -10.61 3.23 -28.66
N GLU A 191 -9.89 2.25 -29.22
CA GLU A 191 -8.42 2.30 -29.29
C GLU A 191 -7.94 3.51 -30.12
N ALA A 192 -8.63 3.85 -31.21
CA ALA A 192 -8.35 5.05 -32.00
C ALA A 192 -8.61 6.34 -31.21
N ALA A 193 -9.76 6.44 -30.54
CA ALA A 193 -10.09 7.60 -29.71
C ALA A 193 -9.05 7.78 -28.59
N ARG A 194 -8.69 6.70 -27.89
CA ARG A 194 -7.64 6.71 -26.86
C ARG A 194 -6.30 7.14 -27.43
N ALA A 195 -5.87 6.56 -28.55
CA ALA A 195 -4.60 6.88 -29.19
C ALA A 195 -4.51 8.37 -29.55
N ILE A 196 -5.59 8.97 -30.07
CA ILE A 196 -5.67 10.40 -30.40
C ILE A 196 -5.57 11.25 -29.12
N THR A 197 -6.30 10.88 -28.05
CA THR A 197 -6.29 11.64 -26.78
C THR A 197 -4.95 11.59 -26.04
N GLU A 198 -4.12 10.59 -26.31
CA GLU A 198 -2.81 10.41 -25.67
C GLU A 198 -1.65 10.98 -26.53
N LEU A 199 -1.90 11.64 -27.65
CA LEU A 199 -0.85 12.31 -28.42
C LEU A 199 -0.35 13.57 -27.67
N ASN A 200 0.91 13.95 -27.89
CA ASN A 200 1.47 15.17 -27.29
C ASN A 200 1.12 16.40 -28.15
N GLY A 201 0.67 17.50 -27.51
CA GLY A 201 0.37 18.76 -28.18
C GLY A 201 -0.85 18.72 -29.12
N VAL A 202 -1.87 17.91 -28.82
CA VAL A 202 -3.07 17.75 -29.67
C VAL A 202 -3.85 19.06 -29.77
N THR A 203 -4.24 19.44 -30.97
CA THR A 203 -5.09 20.62 -31.17
C THR A 203 -6.55 20.28 -30.84
N SER A 204 -7.34 21.25 -30.39
CA SER A 204 -8.77 21.04 -30.14
C SER A 204 -9.55 20.52 -31.35
N ARG A 205 -9.09 20.84 -32.57
CA ARG A 205 -9.67 20.35 -33.83
C ARG A 205 -9.48 18.84 -34.00
N GLU A 206 -8.30 18.32 -33.68
CA GLU A 206 -7.99 16.89 -33.74
C GLU A 206 -8.66 16.10 -32.60
N LEU A 207 -8.83 16.74 -31.45
CA LEU A 207 -9.44 16.11 -30.28
C LEU A 207 -10.97 15.94 -30.42
N THR A 208 -11.64 16.86 -31.12
CA THR A 208 -13.11 16.92 -31.21
C THR A 208 -13.76 15.64 -31.77
N PRO A 209 -13.27 15.01 -32.87
CA PRO A 209 -13.80 13.75 -33.37
C PRO A 209 -13.72 12.62 -32.34
N ALA A 210 -12.60 12.51 -31.61
CA ALA A 210 -12.41 11.49 -30.58
C ALA A 210 -13.35 11.70 -29.39
N ILE A 211 -13.50 12.95 -28.92
CA ILE A 211 -14.43 13.28 -27.82
C ILE A 211 -15.89 12.99 -28.22
N THR A 212 -16.31 13.35 -29.43
CA THR A 212 -17.68 13.07 -29.92
C THR A 212 -18.01 11.58 -29.86
N VAL A 213 -17.06 10.73 -30.21
CA VAL A 213 -17.21 9.28 -30.16
C VAL A 213 -17.24 8.76 -28.72
N LEU A 214 -16.37 9.27 -27.85
CA LEU A 214 -16.39 8.92 -26.42
C LEU A 214 -17.70 9.36 -25.76
N GLN A 215 -18.26 10.51 -26.14
CA GLN A 215 -19.57 10.99 -25.70
C GLN A 215 -20.68 9.99 -26.07
N LEU A 216 -20.69 9.46 -27.30
CA LEU A 216 -21.64 8.43 -27.71
C LEU A 216 -21.52 7.15 -26.86
N PHE A 217 -20.31 6.80 -26.40
CA PHE A 217 -20.09 5.65 -25.54
C PHE A 217 -20.59 5.85 -24.10
N LEU A 218 -20.73 7.09 -23.61
CA LEU A 218 -21.32 7.39 -22.30
C LEU A 218 -22.79 6.94 -22.22
N SER A 219 -23.51 7.02 -23.34
CA SER A 219 -24.93 6.63 -23.44
C SER A 219 -25.12 5.17 -23.89
N SER A 220 -24.06 4.37 -23.91
CA SER A 220 -24.13 2.96 -24.31
C SER A 220 -24.82 2.11 -23.25
N SER A 221 -25.59 1.09 -23.66
CA SER A 221 -26.14 0.09 -22.75
C SER A 221 -25.08 -0.85 -22.14
N LYS A 222 -23.85 -0.84 -22.66
CA LYS A 222 -22.75 -1.70 -22.20
C LYS A 222 -21.93 -0.99 -21.11
N PRO A 223 -21.88 -1.47 -19.86
CA PRO A 223 -21.11 -0.86 -18.78
C PRO A 223 -19.62 -0.69 -19.09
N VAL A 224 -19.01 -1.66 -19.79
CA VAL A 224 -17.59 -1.64 -20.16
C VAL A 224 -17.25 -0.45 -21.07
N LEU A 225 -18.13 -0.11 -22.02
CA LEU A 225 -17.92 1.04 -22.91
C LEU A 225 -18.06 2.36 -22.18
N ARG A 226 -19.07 2.46 -21.30
CA ARG A 226 -19.27 3.65 -20.46
C ARG A 226 -18.06 3.89 -19.56
N PHE A 227 -17.59 2.84 -18.86
CA PHE A 227 -16.41 2.92 -18.01
C PHE A 227 -15.16 3.36 -18.79
N ALA A 228 -14.89 2.72 -19.94
CA ALA A 228 -13.74 3.04 -20.77
C ALA A 228 -13.79 4.49 -21.30
N ALA A 229 -14.98 4.96 -21.68
CA ALA A 229 -15.20 6.33 -22.13
C ALA A 229 -14.98 7.36 -21.02
N VAL A 230 -15.61 7.20 -19.87
CA VAL A 230 -15.45 8.12 -18.71
C VAL A 230 -13.99 8.14 -18.26
N ARG A 231 -13.31 6.98 -18.17
CA ARG A 231 -11.89 6.91 -17.80
C ARG A 231 -11.00 7.72 -18.75
N THR A 232 -11.24 7.61 -20.05
CA THR A 232 -10.48 8.35 -21.07
C THR A 232 -10.77 9.85 -20.99
N LEU A 233 -12.04 10.23 -20.84
CA LEU A 233 -12.44 11.64 -20.67
C LEU A 233 -11.88 12.26 -19.39
N ASN A 234 -11.80 11.51 -18.28
CA ASN A 234 -11.17 11.99 -17.04
C ASN A 234 -9.70 12.36 -17.24
N LYS A 235 -8.96 11.52 -17.97
CA LYS A 235 -7.55 11.78 -18.34
C LYS A 235 -7.42 13.00 -19.25
N VAL A 236 -8.31 13.15 -20.23
CA VAL A 236 -8.33 14.33 -21.11
C VAL A 236 -8.66 15.59 -20.32
N ALA A 237 -9.59 15.53 -19.36
CA ALA A 237 -9.98 16.66 -18.54
C ALA A 237 -8.83 17.23 -17.68
N MET A 238 -7.75 16.47 -17.44
CA MET A 238 -6.55 16.99 -16.77
C MET A 238 -5.74 17.95 -17.64
N SER A 239 -5.76 17.79 -18.97
CA SER A 239 -4.98 18.60 -19.91
C SER A 239 -5.83 19.59 -20.71
N HIS A 240 -7.04 19.19 -21.10
CA HIS A 240 -7.95 19.97 -21.94
C HIS A 240 -9.38 19.98 -21.37
N PRO A 241 -9.63 20.62 -20.21
CA PRO A 241 -10.94 20.62 -19.55
C PRO A 241 -12.07 21.16 -20.45
N THR A 242 -11.81 22.21 -21.24
CA THR A 242 -12.81 22.89 -22.08
C THR A 242 -13.35 22.02 -23.20
N ALA A 243 -12.54 21.08 -23.70
CA ALA A 243 -12.96 20.17 -24.77
C ALA A 243 -13.97 19.12 -24.25
N VAL A 244 -13.90 18.79 -22.96
CA VAL A 244 -14.73 17.76 -22.31
C VAL A 244 -16.05 18.34 -21.78
N THR A 245 -16.17 19.67 -21.59
CA THR A 245 -17.36 20.32 -21.03
C THR A 245 -18.67 19.94 -21.73
N ASN A 246 -18.64 19.69 -23.05
CA ASN A 246 -19.82 19.28 -23.82
C ASN A 246 -20.40 17.91 -23.38
N CYS A 247 -19.58 17.08 -22.74
CA CYS A 247 -19.97 15.75 -22.22
C CYS A 247 -20.52 15.81 -20.79
N ASN A 248 -20.54 16.99 -20.14
CA ASN A 248 -20.93 17.10 -18.73
C ASN A 248 -22.38 16.63 -18.48
N ILE A 249 -23.31 16.94 -19.38
CA ILE A 249 -24.72 16.54 -19.23
C ILE A 249 -24.86 15.01 -19.25
N ASP A 250 -24.16 14.33 -20.16
CA ASP A 250 -24.18 12.88 -20.24
C ASP A 250 -23.48 12.25 -19.02
N MET A 251 -22.38 12.84 -18.54
CA MET A 251 -21.68 12.37 -17.33
C MET A 251 -22.49 12.56 -16.05
N GLU A 252 -23.30 13.62 -15.95
CA GLU A 252 -24.20 13.81 -14.80
C GLU A 252 -25.22 12.66 -14.69
N SER A 253 -25.69 12.13 -15.82
CA SER A 253 -26.58 10.96 -15.82
C SER A 253 -25.91 9.68 -15.32
N LEU A 254 -24.57 9.63 -15.36
CA LEU A 254 -23.77 8.50 -14.88
C LEU A 254 -23.45 8.56 -13.39
N ILE A 255 -23.77 9.66 -12.70
CA ILE A 255 -23.60 9.74 -11.24
C ILE A 255 -24.51 8.71 -10.54
N SER A 256 -25.71 8.47 -11.08
CA SER A 256 -26.64 7.46 -10.59
C SER A 256 -26.46 6.09 -11.24
N ASP A 257 -25.29 5.80 -11.83
CA ASP A 257 -25.01 4.48 -12.41
C ASP A 257 -24.91 3.39 -11.34
N GLN A 258 -25.35 2.17 -11.67
CA GLN A 258 -25.21 1.01 -10.79
C GLN A 258 -23.74 0.66 -10.50
N ASN A 259 -22.84 0.95 -11.45
CA ASN A 259 -21.41 0.72 -11.26
C ASN A 259 -20.75 1.94 -10.60
N ARG A 260 -20.36 1.78 -9.33
CA ARG A 260 -19.75 2.83 -8.52
C ARG A 260 -18.43 3.37 -9.09
N SER A 261 -17.64 2.55 -9.80
CA SER A 261 -16.42 3.02 -10.46
C SER A 261 -16.72 3.98 -11.61
N ILE A 262 -17.84 3.78 -12.34
CA ILE A 262 -18.29 4.71 -13.39
C ILE A 262 -18.75 6.03 -12.75
N ALA A 263 -19.58 5.94 -11.72
CA ALA A 263 -20.09 7.12 -11.00
C ALA A 263 -18.96 7.95 -10.39
N THR A 264 -17.99 7.31 -9.75
CA THR A 264 -16.81 7.97 -9.16
C THR A 264 -16.01 8.72 -10.23
N LEU A 265 -15.65 8.05 -11.34
CA LEU A 265 -14.91 8.70 -12.41
C LEU A 265 -15.70 9.82 -13.08
N ALA A 266 -17.04 9.68 -13.17
CA ALA A 266 -17.91 10.73 -13.68
C ALA A 266 -17.87 11.96 -12.78
N ILE A 267 -18.02 11.79 -11.45
CA ILE A 267 -17.92 12.86 -10.46
C ILE A 267 -16.55 13.55 -10.54
N THR A 268 -15.45 12.80 -10.50
CA THR A 268 -14.11 13.39 -10.59
C THR A 268 -13.90 14.16 -11.89
N THR A 269 -14.50 13.69 -13.00
CA THR A 269 -14.42 14.41 -14.28
C THR A 269 -15.23 15.70 -14.25
N LEU A 270 -16.47 15.63 -13.75
CA LEU A 270 -17.37 16.78 -13.63
C LEU A 270 -16.84 17.87 -12.69
N LEU A 271 -16.13 17.50 -11.62
CA LEU A 271 -15.47 18.47 -10.75
C LEU A 271 -14.35 19.23 -11.49
N LYS A 272 -13.62 18.57 -12.39
CA LYS A 272 -12.55 19.21 -13.20
C LYS A 272 -13.12 20.09 -14.32
N THR A 273 -14.20 19.64 -14.97
CA THR A 273 -14.84 20.32 -16.11
C THR A 273 -15.99 21.24 -15.71
N GLY A 274 -16.30 21.32 -14.41
CA GLY A 274 -17.41 22.08 -13.86
C GLY A 274 -17.32 23.58 -14.16
N ASN A 275 -18.48 24.19 -14.37
CA ASN A 275 -18.64 25.63 -14.52
C ASN A 275 -19.37 26.20 -13.29
N GLU A 276 -19.32 27.52 -13.11
CA GLU A 276 -19.89 28.18 -11.92
C GLU A 276 -21.41 27.90 -11.74
N SER A 277 -22.14 27.72 -12.83
CA SER A 277 -23.59 27.46 -12.80
C SER A 277 -23.95 26.01 -12.48
N SER A 278 -23.06 25.04 -12.73
CA SER A 278 -23.30 23.63 -12.44
C SER A 278 -22.94 23.24 -11.01
N VAL A 279 -22.11 24.04 -10.30
CA VAL A 279 -21.59 23.71 -8.96
C VAL A 279 -22.71 23.31 -8.00
N ASP A 280 -23.75 24.14 -7.87
CA ASP A 280 -24.83 23.91 -6.89
C ASP A 280 -25.65 22.65 -7.20
N ARG A 281 -25.80 22.29 -8.49
CA ARG A 281 -26.48 21.05 -8.90
C ARG A 281 -25.60 19.83 -8.61
N LEU A 282 -24.31 19.93 -8.92
CA LEU A 282 -23.33 18.88 -8.72
C LEU A 282 -23.20 18.51 -7.24
N MET A 283 -23.08 19.51 -6.36
CA MET A 283 -22.94 19.30 -4.92
C MET A 283 -24.12 18.49 -4.34
N LYS A 284 -25.35 18.81 -4.74
CA LYS A 284 -26.55 18.07 -4.29
C LYS A 284 -26.54 16.60 -4.70
N GLN A 285 -26.00 16.27 -5.88
CA GLN A 285 -25.92 14.89 -6.35
C GLN A 285 -24.80 14.12 -5.66
N ILE A 286 -23.67 14.78 -5.39
CA ILE A 286 -22.51 14.16 -4.73
C ILE A 286 -22.82 13.85 -3.27
N THR A 287 -23.59 14.67 -2.54
CA THR A 287 -23.91 14.41 -1.12
C THR A 287 -24.48 13.00 -0.90
N ASN A 288 -25.44 12.58 -1.73
CA ASN A 288 -26.03 11.24 -1.63
C ASN A 288 -25.08 10.11 -2.03
N PHE A 289 -23.98 10.42 -2.71
CA PHE A 289 -22.99 9.44 -3.17
C PHE A 289 -21.87 9.25 -2.14
N MET A 290 -21.55 10.28 -1.34
CA MET A 290 -20.44 10.25 -0.38
C MET A 290 -20.61 9.16 0.69
N SER A 291 -21.84 8.87 1.13
CA SER A 291 -22.10 7.82 2.12
C SER A 291 -21.82 6.40 1.60
N ASP A 292 -21.82 6.21 0.27
CA ASP A 292 -21.79 4.91 -0.37
C ASP A 292 -20.38 4.50 -0.86
N ILE A 293 -19.36 5.31 -0.60
CA ILE A 293 -18.00 5.11 -1.10
C ILE A 293 -16.96 4.99 0.02
N ALA A 294 -15.85 4.32 -0.28
CA ALA A 294 -14.72 4.19 0.64
C ALA A 294 -13.95 5.51 0.81
N ASP A 295 -13.26 5.66 1.94
CA ASP A 295 -12.61 6.91 2.36
C ASP A 295 -11.52 7.39 1.39
N GLU A 296 -10.77 6.48 0.75
CA GLU A 296 -9.79 6.81 -0.30
C GLU A 296 -10.43 7.64 -1.45
N PHE A 297 -11.62 7.24 -1.90
CA PHE A 297 -12.33 7.96 -2.95
C PHE A 297 -12.92 9.27 -2.44
N LYS A 298 -13.36 9.32 -1.18
CA LYS A 298 -13.85 10.56 -0.57
C LYS A 298 -12.75 11.61 -0.50
N ILE A 299 -11.50 11.23 -0.20
CA ILE A 299 -10.33 12.13 -0.19
C ILE A 299 -10.15 12.77 -1.58
N VAL A 300 -10.18 11.98 -2.65
CA VAL A 300 -10.06 12.50 -4.03
C VAL A 300 -11.18 13.50 -4.37
N VAL A 301 -12.40 13.25 -3.88
CA VAL A 301 -13.53 14.19 -4.08
C VAL A 301 -13.31 15.48 -3.30
N VAL A 302 -12.79 15.42 -2.06
CA VAL A 302 -12.48 16.59 -1.23
C VAL A 302 -11.41 17.47 -1.90
N ASP A 303 -10.32 16.88 -2.40
CA ASP A 303 -9.26 17.62 -3.12
C ASP A 303 -9.79 18.32 -4.38
N ALA A 304 -10.69 17.65 -5.10
CA ALA A 304 -11.34 18.20 -6.28
C ALA A 304 -12.30 19.35 -5.92
N ILE A 305 -13.02 19.26 -4.80
CA ILE A 305 -13.88 20.32 -4.27
C ILE A 305 -13.06 21.54 -3.83
N ARG A 306 -11.94 21.33 -3.13
CA ARG A 306 -10.99 22.39 -2.77
C ARG A 306 -10.52 23.14 -4.03
N SER A 307 -10.06 22.39 -5.03
CA SER A 307 -9.59 22.95 -6.31
C SER A 307 -10.69 23.72 -7.04
N LEU A 308 -11.94 23.23 -7.01
CA LEU A 308 -13.10 23.88 -7.58
C LEU A 308 -13.44 25.19 -6.85
N CYS A 309 -13.31 25.21 -5.52
CA CYS A 309 -13.57 26.40 -4.71
C CYS A 309 -12.54 27.49 -4.96
N LEU A 310 -11.26 27.12 -5.08
CA LEU A 310 -10.19 28.06 -5.46
C LEU A 310 -10.40 28.63 -6.87
N LYS A 311 -10.93 27.81 -7.79
CA LYS A 311 -11.26 28.24 -9.16
C LYS A 311 -12.48 29.16 -9.24
N PHE A 312 -13.48 28.96 -8.38
CA PHE A 312 -14.71 29.77 -8.34
C PHE A 312 -14.98 30.33 -6.93
N PRO A 313 -14.21 31.34 -6.46
CA PRO A 313 -14.30 31.85 -5.08
C PRO A 313 -15.69 32.39 -4.70
N LEU A 314 -16.45 32.93 -5.66
CA LEU A 314 -17.82 33.43 -5.41
C LEU A 314 -18.80 32.34 -4.92
N LYS A 315 -18.48 31.07 -5.15
CA LYS A 315 -19.27 29.91 -4.71
C LYS A 315 -18.78 29.30 -3.40
N HIS A 316 -17.81 29.94 -2.71
CA HIS A 316 -17.21 29.42 -1.47
C HIS A 316 -18.25 29.02 -0.43
N ARG A 317 -19.34 29.77 -0.27
CA ARG A 317 -20.40 29.47 0.72
C ARG A 317 -21.06 28.10 0.49
N SER A 318 -21.32 27.74 -0.76
CA SER A 318 -21.97 26.45 -1.10
C SER A 318 -21.00 25.29 -0.86
N LEU A 319 -19.76 25.44 -1.31
CA LEU A 319 -18.71 24.42 -1.21
C LEU A 319 -18.21 24.22 0.22
N MET A 320 -18.07 25.31 0.99
CA MET A 320 -17.66 25.25 2.40
C MET A 320 -18.75 24.61 3.27
N ASN A 321 -20.02 24.89 3.00
CA ASN A 321 -21.13 24.22 3.68
C ASN A 321 -21.15 22.73 3.35
N PHE A 322 -20.85 22.34 2.11
CA PHE A 322 -20.71 20.94 1.74
C PHE A 322 -19.58 20.25 2.52
N LEU A 323 -18.37 20.85 2.55
CA LEU A 323 -17.23 20.34 3.32
C LEU A 323 -17.56 20.21 4.81
N SER A 324 -18.26 21.18 5.39
CA SER A 324 -18.69 21.14 6.79
C SER A 324 -19.69 20.02 7.07
N ASN A 325 -20.66 19.79 6.19
CA ASN A 325 -21.63 18.72 6.37
C ASN A 325 -20.96 17.34 6.36
N ILE A 326 -20.06 17.07 5.39
CA ILE A 326 -19.34 15.79 5.33
C ILE A 326 -18.29 15.65 6.44
N LEU A 327 -17.78 16.77 6.99
CA LEU A 327 -16.88 16.77 8.14
C LEU A 327 -17.60 16.26 9.41
N ARG A 328 -18.92 16.41 9.51
CA ARG A 328 -19.73 15.95 10.65
C ARG A 328 -20.22 14.50 10.54
N GLU A 329 -20.16 13.90 9.36
CA GLU A 329 -20.54 12.49 9.16
C GLU A 329 -19.49 11.54 9.76
N GLU A 330 -19.73 10.24 9.86
CA GLU A 330 -18.69 9.28 10.28
C GLU A 330 -17.63 9.09 9.17
N GLY A 331 -16.37 8.92 9.54
CA GLY A 331 -15.29 8.63 8.59
C GLY A 331 -13.92 8.57 9.24
N GLY A 332 -12.98 7.90 8.58
CA GLY A 332 -11.62 7.67 9.09
C GLY A 332 -10.77 8.94 9.19
N PHE A 333 -9.66 8.82 9.92
CA PHE A 333 -8.74 9.91 10.25
C PHE A 333 -8.22 10.66 9.00
N GLU A 334 -7.65 9.95 8.02
CA GLU A 334 -7.07 10.58 6.81
C GLU A 334 -8.13 11.33 5.98
N TYR A 335 -9.36 10.81 5.93
CA TYR A 335 -10.46 11.51 5.27
C TYR A 335 -10.84 12.81 5.99
N LYS A 336 -10.94 12.78 7.32
CA LYS A 336 -11.24 13.96 8.14
C LYS A 336 -10.12 14.99 8.05
N LYS A 337 -8.87 14.55 8.12
CA LYS A 337 -7.67 15.37 7.95
C LYS A 337 -7.69 16.09 6.60
N ALA A 338 -7.95 15.38 5.50
CA ALA A 338 -8.05 15.99 4.16
C ALA A 338 -9.13 17.07 4.06
N ILE A 339 -10.27 16.91 4.74
CA ILE A 339 -11.32 17.94 4.81
C ILE A 339 -10.85 19.15 5.62
N VAL A 340 -10.27 18.93 6.81
CA VAL A 340 -9.75 20.00 7.67
C VAL A 340 -8.67 20.81 6.95
N ASP A 341 -7.70 20.15 6.34
CA ASP A 341 -6.64 20.79 5.57
C ASP A 341 -7.22 21.60 4.39
N SER A 342 -8.24 21.05 3.72
CA SER A 342 -8.95 21.77 2.66
C SER A 342 -9.64 23.03 3.18
N ILE A 343 -10.33 22.97 4.32
CA ILE A 343 -10.96 24.15 4.95
C ILE A 343 -9.91 25.18 5.35
N VAL A 344 -8.77 24.74 5.93
CA VAL A 344 -7.66 25.61 6.31
C VAL A 344 -7.08 26.36 5.11
N ILE A 345 -6.83 25.68 3.99
CA ILE A 345 -6.36 26.30 2.75
C ILE A 345 -7.37 27.34 2.25
N LEU A 346 -8.66 26.99 2.22
CA LEU A 346 -9.71 27.91 1.77
C LEU A 346 -9.85 29.15 2.66
N ILE A 347 -9.64 29.03 3.98
CA ILE A 347 -9.64 30.18 4.91
C ILE A 347 -8.45 31.12 4.64
N ARG A 348 -7.29 30.57 4.28
CA ARG A 348 -6.08 31.34 3.98
C ARG A 348 -6.20 32.08 2.65
N ASP A 349 -6.74 31.42 1.62
CA ASP A 349 -6.78 31.95 0.25
C ASP A 349 -8.04 32.78 -0.05
N ILE A 350 -9.14 32.59 0.69
CA ILE A 350 -10.42 33.29 0.49
C ILE A 350 -10.80 34.03 1.79
N PRO A 351 -10.50 35.34 1.92
CA PRO A 351 -10.79 36.11 3.13
C PRO A 351 -12.26 36.10 3.56
N GLU A 352 -13.19 36.12 2.61
CA GLU A 352 -14.64 36.08 2.86
C GLU A 352 -15.11 34.74 3.45
N ALA A 353 -14.34 33.66 3.27
CA ALA A 353 -14.64 32.34 3.83
C ALA A 353 -14.17 32.18 5.27
N LYS A 354 -13.33 33.09 5.78
CA LYS A 354 -12.65 32.98 7.07
C LYS A 354 -13.61 32.77 8.24
N GLU A 355 -14.58 33.65 8.43
CA GLU A 355 -15.49 33.56 9.57
C GLU A 355 -16.35 32.30 9.52
N SER A 356 -16.89 31.94 8.35
CA SER A 356 -17.67 30.71 8.20
C SER A 356 -16.83 29.44 8.42
N GLY A 357 -15.61 29.41 7.89
CA GLY A 357 -14.73 28.26 8.00
C GLY A 357 -14.28 28.03 9.45
N LEU A 358 -13.89 29.09 10.17
CA LEU A 358 -13.52 28.99 11.58
C LEU A 358 -14.70 28.52 12.45
N LEU A 359 -15.93 28.96 12.15
CA LEU A 359 -17.12 28.48 12.86
C LEU A 359 -17.37 26.99 12.62
N HIS A 360 -17.26 26.51 11.38
CA HIS A 360 -17.41 25.08 11.08
C HIS A 360 -16.35 24.23 11.78
N LEU A 361 -15.10 24.70 11.83
CA LEU A 361 -14.03 24.02 12.57
C LEU A 361 -14.29 24.02 14.09
N CYS A 362 -14.81 25.12 14.63
CA CYS A 362 -15.21 25.19 16.05
C CYS A 362 -16.33 24.21 16.40
N GLU A 363 -17.32 24.07 15.52
CA GLU A 363 -18.41 23.10 15.71
C GLU A 363 -17.90 21.67 15.61
N PHE A 364 -16.94 21.38 14.71
CA PHE A 364 -16.35 20.04 14.58
C PHE A 364 -15.56 19.62 15.81
N ILE A 365 -14.73 20.49 16.39
CA ILE A 365 -13.99 20.16 17.61
C ILE A 365 -14.89 19.98 18.84
N GLU A 366 -16.20 20.25 18.77
CA GLU A 366 -17.10 19.98 19.89
C GLU A 366 -17.30 18.50 20.17
N ASP A 367 -17.30 17.68 19.12
CA ASP A 367 -17.57 16.24 19.15
C ASP A 367 -16.49 15.47 18.35
N CYS A 368 -15.25 15.98 18.32
CA CYS A 368 -14.15 15.36 17.56
C CYS A 368 -13.49 14.25 18.37
N GLU A 369 -13.45 13.03 17.82
CA GLU A 369 -12.78 11.88 18.44
C GLU A 369 -11.25 11.88 18.24
N PHE A 370 -10.74 12.65 17.26
CA PHE A 370 -9.32 12.65 16.90
C PHE A 370 -8.54 13.73 17.65
N THR A 371 -7.69 13.32 18.59
CA THR A 371 -6.81 14.20 19.37
C THR A 371 -5.94 15.10 18.49
N TYR A 372 -5.32 14.55 17.45
CA TYR A 372 -4.44 15.30 16.54
C TYR A 372 -5.19 16.39 15.77
N LEU A 373 -6.38 16.10 15.24
CA LEU A 373 -7.17 17.11 14.52
C LEU A 373 -7.65 18.20 15.46
N SER A 374 -8.06 17.83 16.68
CA SER A 374 -8.47 18.80 17.70
C SER A 374 -7.34 19.76 18.05
N THR A 375 -6.12 19.28 18.26
CA THR A 375 -4.96 20.13 18.58
C THR A 375 -4.54 20.99 17.39
N GLN A 376 -4.53 20.45 16.17
CA GLN A 376 -4.25 21.19 14.94
C GLN A 376 -5.25 22.34 14.72
N ILE A 377 -6.55 22.06 14.87
CA ILE A 377 -7.61 23.06 14.73
C ILE A 377 -7.51 24.12 15.84
N LEU A 378 -7.26 23.72 17.10
CA LEU A 378 -7.06 24.66 18.20
C LEU A 378 -5.86 25.57 17.94
N HIS A 379 -4.75 25.03 17.45
CA HIS A 379 -3.58 25.82 17.08
C HIS A 379 -3.91 26.82 15.97
N PHE A 380 -4.60 26.38 14.91
CA PHE A 380 -5.03 27.22 13.81
C PHE A 380 -6.00 28.33 14.24
N LEU A 381 -6.97 28.00 15.12
CA LEU A 381 -7.86 28.97 15.75
C LEU A 381 -7.08 30.03 16.54
N GLY A 382 -5.98 29.66 17.19
CA GLY A 382 -5.11 30.59 17.91
C GLY A 382 -4.38 31.58 17.01
N ILE A 383 -4.18 31.26 15.73
CA ILE A 383 -3.53 32.13 14.73
C ILE A 383 -4.55 33.01 14.01
N GLU A 384 -5.63 32.41 13.50
CA GLU A 384 -6.59 33.11 12.64
C GLU A 384 -7.79 33.70 13.42
N GLY A 385 -8.17 33.10 14.54
CA GLY A 385 -9.29 33.55 15.37
C GLY A 385 -9.15 34.98 15.92
N PRO A 386 -7.97 35.40 16.43
CA PRO A 386 -7.74 36.79 16.87
C PRO A 386 -7.86 37.84 15.75
N LYS A 387 -7.69 37.43 14.49
CA LYS A 387 -7.74 38.31 13.31
C LYS A 387 -9.17 38.53 12.78
N THR A 388 -10.18 37.92 13.38
CA THR A 388 -11.58 38.02 12.96
C THR A 388 -12.25 39.30 13.47
N SER A 389 -13.42 39.65 12.94
CA SER A 389 -14.17 40.84 13.38
C SER A 389 -14.65 40.77 14.83
N ASP A 390 -14.93 39.56 15.34
CA ASP A 390 -15.38 39.31 16.71
C ASP A 390 -14.69 38.08 17.31
N PRO A 391 -13.45 38.23 17.83
CA PRO A 391 -12.68 37.14 18.42
C PRO A 391 -13.33 36.53 19.67
N SER A 392 -14.25 37.25 20.33
CA SER A 392 -14.85 36.82 21.60
C SER A 392 -15.72 35.57 21.47
N LYS A 393 -16.31 35.34 20.28
CA LYS A 393 -17.16 34.19 19.97
C LYS A 393 -16.45 32.84 20.08
N TYR A 394 -15.16 32.81 19.76
CA TYR A 394 -14.37 31.57 19.70
C TYR A 394 -13.95 31.05 21.08
N ILE A 395 -13.85 31.95 22.07
CA ILE A 395 -13.37 31.63 23.42
C ILE A 395 -14.21 30.54 24.08
N ARG A 396 -15.53 30.54 23.87
CA ARG A 396 -16.42 29.50 24.42
C ARG A 396 -16.06 28.11 23.91
N TYR A 397 -15.86 27.98 22.60
CA TYR A 397 -15.53 26.69 21.96
C TYR A 397 -14.18 26.17 22.48
N ILE A 398 -13.18 27.05 22.59
CA ILE A 398 -11.85 26.71 23.10
C ILE A 398 -11.91 26.31 24.58
N TYR A 399 -12.63 27.08 25.42
CA TYR A 399 -12.71 26.82 26.85
C TYR A 399 -13.43 25.50 27.19
N ASN A 400 -14.47 25.14 26.42
CA ASN A 400 -15.15 23.86 26.63
C ASN A 400 -14.18 22.67 26.49
N ARG A 401 -13.19 22.75 25.60
CA ARG A 401 -12.16 21.71 25.42
C ARG A 401 -11.22 21.58 26.62
N VAL A 402 -11.00 22.66 27.36
CA VAL A 402 -10.19 22.67 28.59
C VAL A 402 -10.85 21.85 29.73
N HIS A 403 -12.12 21.47 29.63
CA HIS A 403 -12.79 20.71 30.70
C HIS A 403 -13.24 19.31 30.29
N LEU A 404 -13.53 19.11 29.01
CA LEU A 404 -14.21 17.89 28.54
C LEU A 404 -13.28 16.90 27.84
N GLU A 405 -12.03 17.29 27.56
CA GLU A 405 -11.11 16.52 26.70
C GLU A 405 -9.90 15.95 27.45
N ASN A 406 -9.10 15.13 26.74
CA ASN A 406 -7.83 14.60 27.24
C ASN A 406 -6.74 15.68 27.42
N ALA A 407 -5.67 15.33 28.14
CA ALA A 407 -4.60 16.24 28.53
C ALA A 407 -3.98 16.99 27.34
N THR A 408 -3.69 16.29 26.24
CA THR A 408 -3.08 16.87 25.03
C THR A 408 -3.96 17.94 24.39
N VAL A 409 -5.28 17.72 24.32
CA VAL A 409 -6.22 18.72 23.79
C VAL A 409 -6.38 19.89 24.77
N ARG A 410 -6.44 19.62 26.09
CA ARG A 410 -6.50 20.67 27.12
C ARG A 410 -5.27 21.58 27.06
N ALA A 411 -4.08 21.01 26.91
CA ALA A 411 -2.81 21.70 26.72
C ALA A 411 -2.83 22.62 25.49
N GLY A 412 -3.29 22.10 24.35
CA GLY A 412 -3.49 22.86 23.12
C GLY A 412 -4.46 24.03 23.32
N ALA A 413 -5.59 23.79 23.99
CA ALA A 413 -6.59 24.81 24.27
C ALA A 413 -6.07 25.92 25.20
N VAL A 414 -5.26 25.58 26.20
CA VAL A 414 -4.58 26.56 27.07
C VAL A 414 -3.63 27.46 26.26
N SER A 415 -2.83 26.88 25.36
CA SER A 415 -1.97 27.65 24.44
C SER A 415 -2.78 28.56 23.51
N THR A 416 -3.91 28.07 22.99
CA THR A 416 -4.80 28.85 22.14
C THR A 416 -5.42 30.02 22.90
N LEU A 417 -5.92 29.81 24.12
CA LEU A 417 -6.44 30.89 24.97
C LEU A 417 -5.35 31.94 25.24
N ALA A 418 -4.12 31.51 25.54
CA ALA A 418 -3.01 32.42 25.76
C ALA A 418 -2.72 33.30 24.53
N LYS A 419 -2.74 32.72 23.31
CA LYS A 419 -2.60 33.47 22.05
C LYS A 419 -3.68 34.56 21.89
N PHE A 420 -4.95 34.24 22.16
CA PHE A 420 -6.02 35.25 22.16
C PHE A 420 -5.77 36.35 23.20
N GLY A 421 -5.22 36.01 24.37
CA GLY A 421 -4.90 36.96 25.43
C GLY A 421 -3.69 37.84 25.13
N ALA A 422 -2.77 37.35 24.29
CA ALA A 422 -1.62 38.09 23.78
C ALA A 422 -2.01 39.07 22.67
N MET A 423 -2.87 38.63 21.74
CA MET A 423 -3.22 39.40 20.53
C MET A 423 -4.41 40.36 20.72
N VAL A 424 -5.29 40.11 21.70
CA VAL A 424 -6.52 40.91 21.91
C VAL A 424 -6.60 41.43 23.35
N ASP A 425 -6.13 42.66 23.57
CA ASP A 425 -6.08 43.29 24.91
C ASP A 425 -7.44 43.31 25.63
N GLY A 426 -8.54 43.51 24.89
CA GLY A 426 -9.89 43.54 25.45
C GLY A 426 -10.36 42.19 26.04
N LEU A 427 -9.80 41.07 25.58
CA LEU A 427 -10.13 39.72 26.08
C LEU A 427 -9.20 39.25 27.20
N LYS A 428 -8.04 39.90 27.34
CA LYS A 428 -7.00 39.56 28.31
C LYS A 428 -7.54 39.34 29.73
N PRO A 429 -8.34 40.24 30.35
CA PRO A 429 -8.85 40.02 31.71
C PRO A 429 -9.70 38.75 31.84
N ARG A 430 -10.50 38.41 30.82
CA ARG A 430 -11.33 37.20 30.81
C ARG A 430 -10.46 35.95 30.69
N ILE A 431 -9.47 35.98 29.80
CA ILE A 431 -8.54 34.88 29.57
C ILE A 431 -7.69 34.60 30.81
N PHE A 432 -7.26 35.62 31.54
CA PHE A 432 -6.58 35.46 32.83
C PHE A 432 -7.40 34.65 33.85
N VAL A 433 -8.71 34.89 33.92
CA VAL A 433 -9.60 34.13 34.80
C VAL A 433 -9.67 32.66 34.37
N LEU A 434 -9.69 32.38 33.06
CA LEU A 434 -9.72 31.01 32.54
C LEU A 434 -8.38 30.29 32.77
N LEU A 435 -7.25 30.93 32.48
CA LEU A 435 -5.92 30.36 32.69
C LEU A 435 -5.63 30.10 34.18
N ARG A 436 -6.07 30.97 35.09
CA ARG A 436 -5.95 30.73 36.55
C ARG A 436 -6.67 29.48 37.03
N ARG A 437 -7.76 29.08 36.37
CA ARG A 437 -8.44 27.81 36.70
C ARG A 437 -7.64 26.59 36.25
N CYS A 438 -6.88 26.71 35.17
CA CYS A 438 -6.04 25.65 34.62
C CYS A 438 -4.82 25.34 35.52
N LEU A 439 -4.47 26.22 36.46
CA LEU A 439 -3.44 25.95 37.48
C LEU A 439 -3.80 24.78 38.41
N PHE A 440 -5.08 24.42 38.49
CA PHE A 440 -5.58 23.31 39.29
C PHE A 440 -5.98 22.10 38.43
N ASP A 441 -5.53 22.03 37.17
CA ASP A 441 -5.72 20.83 36.34
C ASP A 441 -5.01 19.63 36.95
N ASN A 442 -5.47 18.41 36.66
CA ASN A 442 -4.85 17.19 37.17
C ASN A 442 -3.54 16.86 36.45
N ASP A 443 -3.40 17.30 35.20
CA ASP A 443 -2.24 17.08 34.35
C ASP A 443 -1.15 18.14 34.60
N ASP A 444 0.11 17.71 34.65
CA ASP A 444 1.26 18.59 34.90
C ASP A 444 1.58 19.51 33.72
N GLU A 445 1.51 18.99 32.50
CA GLU A 445 1.76 19.77 31.28
C GLU A 445 0.80 20.96 31.19
N VAL A 446 -0.50 20.71 31.40
CA VAL A 446 -1.54 21.76 31.33
C VAL A 446 -1.29 22.84 32.39
N ARG A 447 -0.91 22.45 33.61
CA ARG A 447 -0.58 23.38 34.70
C ARG A 447 0.68 24.20 34.38
N ASP A 448 1.70 23.57 33.81
CA ASP A 448 2.96 24.22 33.47
C ASP A 448 2.76 25.24 32.35
N ARG A 449 2.01 24.89 31.30
CA ARG A 449 1.61 25.84 30.24
C ARG A 449 0.79 27.00 30.81
N ALA A 450 -0.19 26.73 31.67
CA ALA A 450 -1.01 27.77 32.28
C ALA A 450 -0.16 28.74 33.13
N THR A 451 0.78 28.19 33.91
CA THR A 451 1.71 28.97 34.74
C THR A 451 2.62 29.83 33.87
N LEU A 452 3.22 29.25 32.82
CA LEU A 452 4.06 29.95 31.86
C LEU A 452 3.31 31.12 31.22
N TYR A 453 2.12 30.88 30.66
CA TYR A 453 1.37 31.92 29.96
C TYR A 453 0.83 33.01 30.90
N LEU A 454 0.46 32.68 32.14
CA LEU A 454 0.08 33.69 33.14
C LEU A 454 1.24 34.62 33.47
N ASN A 455 2.45 34.07 33.61
CA ASN A 455 3.66 34.86 33.86
C ASN A 455 4.00 35.74 32.64
N THR A 456 3.97 35.17 31.43
CA THR A 456 4.29 35.88 30.19
C THR A 456 3.26 36.95 29.83
N LEU A 457 1.98 36.74 30.11
CA LEU A 457 0.93 37.73 29.81
C LEU A 457 0.86 38.85 30.86
N GLY A 458 1.57 38.72 32.00
CA GLY A 458 1.66 39.73 33.06
C GLY A 458 0.62 39.60 34.18
N GLY A 459 0.42 38.38 34.69
CA GLY A 459 -0.44 38.12 35.86
C GLY A 459 0.22 38.57 37.16
N ASP A 460 -0.46 39.47 37.89
CA ASP A 460 -0.06 40.08 39.16
C ASP A 460 1.03 41.15 39.10
N GLY A 461 0.68 42.36 38.63
CA GLY A 461 1.14 43.66 39.19
C GLY A 461 2.63 43.99 39.22
N ALA A 462 3.52 43.05 38.92
CA ALA A 462 4.92 43.27 38.67
C ALA A 462 5.04 43.53 37.17
N VAL A 463 5.38 44.76 36.85
CA VAL A 463 5.94 45.11 35.55
C VAL A 463 7.28 44.38 35.46
N VAL A 464 7.24 43.09 35.11
CA VAL A 464 8.35 42.52 34.35
C VAL A 464 8.09 43.07 32.97
N GLU A 465 8.92 44.00 32.52
CA GLU A 465 9.01 44.33 31.11
C GLU A 465 9.27 43.02 30.37
N THR A 466 8.21 42.33 29.93
CA THR A 466 8.33 41.27 28.95
C THR A 466 8.77 41.98 27.69
N ASP A 467 10.07 41.94 27.47
CA ASP A 467 10.76 42.39 26.27
C ASP A 467 9.94 41.95 25.05
N GLU A 468 9.74 42.83 24.06
CA GLU A 468 8.93 42.52 22.87
C GLU A 468 9.40 41.20 22.22
N GLY A 469 10.70 40.88 22.32
CA GLY A 469 11.29 39.64 21.84
C GLY A 469 10.80 38.34 22.52
N VAL A 470 10.36 38.37 23.78
CA VAL A 470 9.82 37.15 24.45
C VAL A 470 8.41 36.84 23.98
N LYS A 471 7.60 37.88 23.70
CA LYS A 471 6.28 37.71 23.10
C LYS A 471 6.38 37.25 21.65
N GLU A 472 7.33 37.78 20.90
CA GLU A 472 7.61 37.36 19.53
C GLU A 472 8.16 35.92 19.46
N PHE A 473 9.01 35.51 20.41
CA PHE A 473 9.48 34.12 20.49
C PHE A 473 8.39 33.11 20.87
N LEU A 474 7.50 33.45 21.81
CA LEU A 474 6.46 32.52 22.30
C LEU A 474 5.17 32.52 21.46
N PHE A 475 4.86 33.63 20.80
CA PHE A 475 3.60 33.83 20.08
C PHE A 475 3.76 34.30 18.63
N GLY A 476 4.97 34.65 18.20
CA GLY A 476 5.26 34.93 16.79
C GLY A 476 5.18 33.67 15.95
N SER A 477 4.99 33.86 14.64
CA SER A 477 5.37 32.84 13.68
C SER A 477 6.89 32.67 13.76
N LEU A 478 7.38 31.44 13.85
CA LEU A 478 8.72 31.16 13.35
C LEU A 478 8.67 31.34 11.82
N ASP A 479 8.63 32.60 11.37
CA ASP A 479 8.86 33.00 9.97
C ASP A 479 10.36 33.09 9.70
N VAL A 480 11.16 32.23 10.35
CA VAL A 480 12.43 31.86 9.76
C VAL A 480 12.03 30.84 8.71
N PRO A 481 11.95 31.21 7.41
CA PRO A 481 12.24 30.20 6.42
C PRO A 481 13.61 29.70 6.84
N LEU A 482 13.67 28.43 7.25
CA LEU A 482 14.91 27.70 7.03
C LEU A 482 15.08 27.75 5.51
N ASP A 483 15.67 28.85 5.03
CA ASP A 483 16.21 28.90 3.69
C ASP A 483 17.15 27.70 3.66
N PRO A 484 16.98 26.77 2.71
CA PRO A 484 17.90 25.67 2.54
C PRO A 484 19.27 26.29 2.31
N SER A 485 20.07 26.29 3.36
CA SER A 485 21.43 26.81 3.38
C SER A 485 22.33 25.60 3.55
N GLU A 486 23.19 25.37 2.56
CA GLU A 486 24.24 24.34 2.53
C GLU A 486 25.28 24.49 3.66
N THR A 487 25.14 25.51 4.52
CA THR A 487 26.02 25.73 5.67
C THR A 487 25.33 25.33 6.97
N ALA A 488 26.03 24.54 7.78
CA ALA A 488 25.57 24.10 9.09
C ALA A 488 25.10 25.29 9.94
N PHE A 489 23.91 25.17 10.53
CA PHE A 489 23.35 26.17 11.44
C PHE A 489 24.33 26.47 12.57
N ASP A 490 24.96 27.65 12.51
CA ASP A 490 25.86 28.09 13.56
C ASP A 490 25.05 28.66 14.73
N ILE A 491 24.95 27.89 15.81
CA ILE A 491 24.32 28.31 17.07
C ILE A 491 24.95 29.57 17.68
N ASN A 492 26.12 30.01 17.20
CA ASN A 492 26.75 31.28 17.57
C ASN A 492 26.20 32.50 16.81
N SER A 493 25.41 32.30 15.75
CA SER A 493 24.74 33.38 15.01
C SER A 493 23.51 33.93 15.74
N VAL A 494 22.99 33.19 16.74
CA VAL A 494 21.92 33.61 17.64
C VAL A 494 22.51 34.54 18.71
N PRO A 495 21.99 35.77 18.94
CA PRO A 495 22.53 36.69 19.95
C PRO A 495 22.54 36.08 21.36
N LYS A 496 23.74 35.84 21.91
CA LYS A 496 23.94 35.21 23.22
C LYS A 496 24.12 36.26 24.32
N ASP A 497 23.02 36.80 24.83
CA ASP A 497 23.00 37.41 26.15
C ASP A 497 22.33 36.45 27.15
N VAL A 498 23.16 35.67 27.84
CA VAL A 498 23.15 35.41 29.30
C VAL A 498 24.05 34.18 29.54
N LYS A 499 25.06 34.41 30.39
CA LYS A 499 26.20 33.52 30.65
C LYS A 499 25.84 32.32 31.52
N THR A 500 26.40 31.16 31.21
CA THR A 500 27.10 30.33 32.22
C THR A 500 28.08 29.34 31.58
N GLN A 501 29.15 29.04 32.31
CA GLN A 501 30.41 28.42 31.87
C GLN A 501 30.46 26.88 32.02
N PRO A 502 31.44 26.20 31.37
CA PRO A 502 31.46 24.76 31.11
C PRO A 502 32.41 23.95 32.03
N LEU A 503 32.30 22.61 31.99
CA LEU A 503 33.30 21.65 32.48
C LEU A 503 33.53 20.50 31.48
N ALA A 504 34.78 20.03 31.43
CA ALA A 504 35.47 19.50 30.26
C ALA A 504 35.66 17.96 30.19
N GLU A 505 35.82 17.51 28.94
CA GLU A 505 36.58 16.38 28.33
C GLU A 505 37.17 15.23 29.18
N LYS A 506 37.15 14.01 28.60
CA LYS A 506 38.39 13.24 28.30
C LYS A 506 38.24 12.12 27.25
N LYS A 507 39.37 11.90 26.55
CA LYS A 507 39.64 11.23 25.26
C LYS A 507 39.79 9.69 25.26
N ALA A 508 39.65 9.14 24.06
CA ALA A 508 39.93 7.78 23.56
C ALA A 508 41.42 7.35 23.53
N THR A 509 41.70 6.05 23.28
CA THR A 509 42.85 5.55 22.48
C THR A 509 42.62 4.13 21.93
N SER A 510 43.32 3.80 20.84
CA SER A 510 43.16 2.66 19.90
C SER A 510 44.39 1.74 19.83
N LYS A 511 44.23 0.46 19.38
CA LYS A 511 45.03 -0.26 18.32
C LYS A 511 44.82 -1.82 18.25
N LYS A 512 44.84 -2.34 17.01
CA LYS A 512 44.80 -3.75 16.44
C LYS A 512 46.22 -4.40 16.34
N PRO A 513 46.50 -5.57 15.67
CA PRO A 513 45.87 -6.92 15.55
C PRO A 513 46.89 -8.13 15.59
N THR A 514 46.44 -9.41 15.47
CA THR A 514 47.05 -10.66 14.87
C THR A 514 46.35 -11.91 15.49
N GLY A 515 46.06 -13.07 14.88
CA GLY A 515 46.13 -13.68 13.55
C GLY A 515 45.47 -15.10 13.59
N LEU A 516 44.95 -15.57 12.43
CA LEU A 516 44.74 -16.95 11.88
C LEU A 516 44.67 -18.16 12.87
N GLY A 517 43.78 -19.15 12.82
CA GLY A 517 42.69 -19.59 11.94
C GLY A 517 42.29 -21.04 12.31
N ALA A 518 41.01 -21.41 12.24
CA ALA A 518 40.52 -22.80 12.36
C ALA A 518 39.22 -22.95 11.53
N PRO A 519 38.93 -24.14 10.97
CA PRO A 519 37.93 -24.35 9.90
C PRO A 519 36.48 -24.23 10.41
N PRO A 520 35.51 -23.85 9.55
CA PRO A 520 34.16 -23.53 10.00
C PRO A 520 33.38 -24.78 10.39
N PRO A 521 32.61 -24.75 11.50
CA PRO A 521 31.60 -25.76 11.79
C PRO A 521 30.40 -25.59 10.85
N GLY A 522 29.69 -26.69 10.59
CA GLY A 522 28.49 -26.72 9.73
C GLY A 522 27.38 -25.76 10.19
N PRO A 523 26.37 -25.51 9.33
CA PRO A 523 25.39 -24.46 9.57
C PRO A 523 24.65 -24.71 10.90
N PRO A 524 24.61 -23.72 11.82
CA PRO A 524 23.88 -23.83 13.07
C PRO A 524 22.37 -23.90 12.79
N SER A 525 21.63 -24.52 13.72
CA SER A 525 20.18 -24.42 13.73
C SER A 525 19.79 -22.93 13.79
N THR A 526 18.71 -22.53 13.10
CA THR A 526 18.28 -21.12 13.00
C THR A 526 18.03 -20.48 14.37
N VAL A 527 17.62 -21.28 15.38
CA VAL A 527 17.36 -20.82 16.75
C VAL A 527 18.65 -20.44 17.48
N ASP A 528 19.71 -21.23 17.35
CA ASP A 528 21.02 -20.93 17.97
C ASP A 528 21.64 -19.64 17.39
N ALA A 529 21.27 -19.28 16.15
CA ALA A 529 21.73 -18.05 15.51
C ALA A 529 21.03 -16.81 16.10
N TYR A 530 19.70 -16.87 16.31
CA TYR A 530 18.95 -15.77 16.94
C TYR A 530 19.35 -15.55 18.39
N GLU A 531 19.55 -16.61 19.18
CA GLU A 531 19.98 -16.48 20.57
C GLU A 531 21.36 -15.79 20.69
N LYS A 532 22.30 -16.14 19.81
CA LYS A 532 23.61 -15.46 19.72
C LYS A 532 23.52 -14.01 19.25
N LEU A 533 22.61 -13.72 18.31
CA LEU A 533 22.39 -12.37 17.80
C LEU A 533 21.83 -11.47 18.92
N LEU A 534 20.74 -11.89 19.56
CA LEU A 534 20.06 -11.11 20.60
C LEU A 534 20.97 -10.91 21.83
N SER A 535 21.72 -11.94 22.24
CA SER A 535 22.69 -11.80 23.34
C SER A 535 23.90 -10.91 23.02
N SER A 536 24.18 -10.65 21.74
CA SER A 536 25.23 -9.71 21.34
C SER A 536 24.80 -8.24 21.45
N ILE A 537 23.50 -7.99 21.65
CA ILE A 537 22.90 -6.66 21.81
C ILE A 537 22.87 -6.33 23.31
N PRO A 538 23.67 -5.36 23.80
CA PRO A 538 23.75 -5.03 25.23
C PRO A 538 22.40 -4.77 25.89
N GLU A 539 21.49 -4.12 25.16
CA GLU A 539 20.14 -3.74 25.56
C GLU A 539 19.27 -4.95 25.92
N PHE A 540 19.47 -6.09 25.23
CA PHE A 540 18.64 -7.29 25.37
C PHE A 540 19.30 -8.42 26.18
N ALA A 541 20.56 -8.23 26.59
CA ALA A 541 21.34 -9.25 27.29
C ALA A 541 20.76 -9.61 28.67
N SER A 542 19.94 -8.74 29.27
CA SER A 542 19.27 -8.93 30.55
C SER A 542 17.97 -9.72 30.48
N PHE A 543 17.39 -9.94 29.29
CA PHE A 543 16.06 -10.56 29.12
C PHE A 543 16.01 -12.07 29.36
N GLY A 544 17.17 -12.69 29.60
CA GLY A 544 17.26 -14.13 29.92
C GLY A 544 17.32 -15.02 28.68
N LYS A 545 16.86 -16.26 28.82
CA LYS A 545 16.96 -17.28 27.76
C LYS A 545 15.81 -17.13 26.77
N LEU A 546 16.14 -17.13 25.47
CA LEU A 546 15.16 -17.13 24.39
C LEU A 546 14.30 -18.40 24.43
N PHE A 547 12.98 -18.25 24.48
CA PHE A 547 12.03 -19.37 24.49
C PHE A 547 11.74 -19.86 23.07
N LYS A 548 11.33 -18.95 22.18
CA LYS A 548 10.96 -19.26 20.79
C LYS A 548 11.19 -18.06 19.88
N SER A 549 11.43 -18.32 18.60
CA SER A 549 11.33 -17.31 17.54
C SER A 549 10.32 -17.76 16.49
N SER A 550 9.51 -16.83 15.99
CA SER A 550 8.54 -17.12 14.92
C SER A 550 9.24 -17.30 13.56
N ALA A 551 8.48 -17.78 12.56
CA ALA A 551 8.86 -17.56 11.17
C ALA A 551 8.73 -16.04 10.84
N PRO A 552 9.46 -15.53 9.84
CA PRO A 552 9.26 -14.17 9.35
C PRO A 552 7.82 -13.95 8.88
N VAL A 553 7.20 -12.86 9.33
CA VAL A 553 5.90 -12.37 8.88
C VAL A 553 6.14 -11.15 8.02
N GLU A 554 5.72 -11.18 6.76
CA GLU A 554 5.85 -10.03 5.85
C GLU A 554 4.90 -8.91 6.32
N LEU A 555 5.41 -7.69 6.42
CA LEU A 555 4.62 -6.49 6.76
C LEU A 555 4.41 -5.54 5.57
N THR A 556 4.92 -5.95 4.40
CA THR A 556 4.84 -5.22 3.12
C THR A 556 4.72 -6.22 1.98
N GLU A 557 4.03 -5.86 0.90
CA GLU A 557 3.91 -6.72 -0.28
C GLU A 557 5.25 -6.88 -1.04
N ALA A 558 5.44 -8.04 -1.69
CA ALA A 558 6.60 -8.30 -2.52
C ALA A 558 6.51 -7.51 -3.83
N GLU A 559 6.90 -6.23 -3.81
CA GLU A 559 7.17 -5.29 -4.94
C GLU A 559 7.09 -3.80 -4.50
N THR A 560 6.92 -3.52 -3.21
CA THR A 560 6.90 -2.15 -2.64
C THR A 560 8.28 -1.49 -2.59
N GLU A 561 8.29 -0.19 -2.25
CA GLU A 561 9.49 0.63 -2.09
C GLU A 561 10.47 0.08 -1.05
N TYR A 562 9.93 -0.51 0.01
CA TYR A 562 10.68 -1.10 1.11
C TYR A 562 10.10 -2.47 1.41
N ALA A 563 10.95 -3.50 1.39
CA ALA A 563 10.56 -4.84 1.81
C ALA A 563 10.89 -5.01 3.30
N VAL A 564 9.86 -5.19 4.13
CA VAL A 564 9.99 -5.34 5.57
C VAL A 564 9.25 -6.60 6.04
N ASN A 565 9.96 -7.45 6.77
CA ASN A 565 9.35 -8.54 7.53
C ASN A 565 9.80 -8.53 8.98
N VAL A 566 8.99 -9.13 9.84
CA VAL A 566 9.21 -9.17 11.28
C VAL A 566 9.36 -10.60 11.79
N VAL A 567 10.31 -10.80 12.70
CA VAL A 567 10.48 -12.03 13.47
C VAL A 567 10.18 -11.72 14.93
N LYS A 568 9.28 -12.50 15.54
CA LYS A 568 8.88 -12.36 16.94
C LYS A 568 9.78 -13.25 17.80
N HIS A 569 10.47 -12.67 18.77
CA HIS A 569 11.31 -13.38 19.72
C HIS A 569 10.68 -13.34 21.11
N ILE A 570 10.34 -14.51 21.65
CA ILE A 570 9.61 -14.64 22.90
C ILE A 570 10.58 -15.00 24.02
N PHE A 571 10.55 -14.23 25.11
CA PHE A 571 11.20 -14.49 26.39
C PHE A 571 10.14 -14.62 27.49
N ASP A 572 10.55 -14.98 28.69
CA ASP A 572 9.63 -15.25 29.79
C ASP A 572 8.82 -14.00 30.21
N GLY A 573 9.51 -12.86 30.35
CA GLY A 573 8.92 -11.55 30.65
C GLY A 573 9.06 -10.49 29.56
N HIS A 574 9.59 -10.84 28.38
CA HIS A 574 9.84 -9.87 27.30
C HIS A 574 9.50 -10.43 25.93
N VAL A 575 9.22 -9.54 24.98
CA VAL A 575 9.06 -9.86 23.56
C VAL A 575 9.90 -8.88 22.75
N VAL A 576 10.68 -9.39 21.81
CA VAL A 576 11.49 -8.56 20.90
C VAL A 576 11.01 -8.76 19.48
N PHE A 577 10.64 -7.68 18.81
CA PHE A 577 10.34 -7.66 17.39
C PHE A 577 11.59 -7.28 16.60
N GLN A 578 12.07 -8.21 15.78
CA GLN A 578 13.17 -7.99 14.84
C GLN A 578 12.58 -7.68 13.47
N TYR A 579 12.73 -6.44 13.01
CA TYR A 579 12.34 -6.02 11.67
C TYR A 579 13.54 -6.15 10.73
N ASN A 580 13.42 -6.99 9.71
CA ASN A 580 14.39 -7.08 8.62
C ASN A 580 13.92 -6.17 7.49
N CYS A 581 14.68 -5.11 7.23
CA CYS A 581 14.35 -4.08 6.25
C CYS A 581 15.27 -4.20 5.03
N SER A 582 14.73 -4.02 3.83
CA SER A 582 15.49 -3.93 2.59
C SER A 582 14.97 -2.80 1.72
N ASN A 583 15.86 -1.88 1.36
CA ASN A 583 15.56 -0.79 0.42
C ASN A 583 15.62 -1.30 -1.03
N THR A 584 14.52 -1.16 -1.77
CA THR A 584 14.39 -1.60 -3.17
C THR A 584 14.59 -0.46 -4.18
N ILE A 585 14.80 0.78 -3.71
CA ILE A 585 14.99 1.96 -4.55
C ILE A 585 16.49 2.27 -4.70
N PRO A 586 17.06 2.20 -5.92
CA PRO A 586 18.50 2.37 -6.15
C PRO A 586 19.01 3.80 -5.96
N GLU A 587 18.15 4.79 -6.11
CA GLU A 587 18.48 6.22 -6.04
C GLU A 587 18.42 6.76 -4.61
N LEU A 588 18.08 5.93 -3.61
CA LEU A 588 17.88 6.36 -2.23
C LEU A 588 18.78 5.58 -1.25
N LEU A 589 19.28 6.29 -0.24
CA LEU A 589 19.91 5.74 0.97
C LEU A 589 19.04 6.14 2.16
N LEU A 590 18.66 5.17 3.00
CA LEU A 590 17.94 5.49 4.24
C LEU A 590 18.91 5.54 5.42
N GLU A 591 18.83 6.57 6.25
CA GLU A 591 19.59 6.70 7.50
C GLU A 591 18.65 6.70 8.72
N ASN A 592 19.17 6.27 9.88
CA ASN A 592 18.45 6.21 11.16
C ASN A 592 17.06 5.53 11.06
N VAL A 593 17.02 4.39 10.38
CA VAL A 593 15.80 3.60 10.18
C VAL A 593 15.34 3.00 11.52
N THR A 594 14.15 3.39 11.96
CA THR A 594 13.47 2.95 13.18
C THR A 594 12.06 2.48 12.85
N VAL A 595 11.53 1.56 13.64
CA VAL A 595 10.10 1.24 13.59
C VAL A 595 9.46 1.77 14.86
N ILE A 596 8.48 2.65 14.70
CA ILE A 596 7.61 3.09 15.78
C ILE A 596 6.47 2.07 15.85
N VAL A 597 6.22 1.56 17.04
CA VAL A 597 5.21 0.53 17.27
C VAL A 597 4.16 1.09 18.21
N ASP A 598 2.93 1.20 17.72
CA ASP A 598 1.78 1.57 18.54
C ASP A 598 1.18 0.31 19.17
N ALA A 599 1.31 0.21 20.49
CA ALA A 599 0.79 -0.88 21.31
C ALA A 599 -0.53 -0.52 22.02
N SER A 600 -1.29 0.46 21.54
CA SER A 600 -2.57 0.87 22.14
C SER A 600 -3.62 -0.25 22.21
N GLU A 601 -3.58 -1.22 21.29
CA GLU A 601 -4.42 -2.44 21.30
C GLU A 601 -3.74 -3.63 22.02
N ALA A 602 -2.72 -3.35 22.83
CA ALA A 602 -1.90 -4.33 23.52
C ALA A 602 -1.47 -3.81 24.92
N GLU A 603 -2.46 -3.46 25.76
CA GLU A 603 -2.25 -2.79 27.07
C GLU A 603 -1.31 -3.55 28.04
N GLU A 604 -1.13 -4.87 27.86
CA GLU A 604 -0.23 -5.69 28.67
C GLU A 604 1.25 -5.54 28.30
N PHE A 605 1.57 -4.79 27.23
CA PHE A 605 2.92 -4.60 26.72
C PHE A 605 3.40 -3.17 26.95
N ALA A 606 4.59 -3.05 27.54
CA ALA A 606 5.25 -1.75 27.73
C ALA A 606 6.55 -1.73 26.92
N GLU A 607 6.74 -0.75 26.04
CA GLU A 607 8.00 -0.59 25.29
C GLU A 607 9.15 -0.25 26.25
N VAL A 608 10.25 -1.00 26.16
CA VAL A 608 11.42 -0.87 27.05
C VAL A 608 12.61 -0.29 26.33
N ASP A 609 12.89 -0.78 25.12
CA ASP A 609 14.10 -0.42 24.39
C ASP A 609 13.93 -0.62 22.87
N SER A 610 14.68 0.13 22.08
CA SER A 610 14.71 0.00 20.63
C SER A 610 16.10 0.25 20.06
N LYS A 611 16.46 -0.51 19.03
CA LYS A 611 17.76 -0.43 18.38
C LYS A 611 17.62 0.07 16.94
N PRO A 612 17.92 1.34 16.65
CA PRO A 612 17.85 1.89 15.31
C PRO A 612 18.90 1.28 14.37
N LEU A 613 18.54 1.18 13.10
CA LEU A 613 19.47 0.85 12.02
C LEU A 613 20.09 2.15 11.46
N ARG A 614 21.41 2.29 11.54
CA ARG A 614 22.10 3.52 11.15
C ARG A 614 21.94 3.88 9.68
N GLN A 615 22.09 2.90 8.79
CA GLN A 615 22.03 3.09 7.34
C GLN A 615 21.45 1.84 6.67
N LEU A 616 20.61 2.03 5.65
CA LEU A 616 20.03 1.00 4.80
C LEU A 616 20.22 1.36 3.31
N PRO A 617 21.38 1.01 2.73
CA PRO A 617 21.65 1.20 1.30
C PRO A 617 20.78 0.29 0.41
N TYR A 618 20.61 0.69 -0.84
CA TYR A 618 19.94 -0.13 -1.85
C TYR A 618 20.50 -1.55 -1.93
N GLY A 619 19.61 -2.55 -1.90
CA GLY A 619 19.95 -3.96 -2.08
C GLY A 619 20.75 -4.59 -0.94
N SER A 620 21.01 -3.86 0.16
CA SER A 620 21.69 -4.37 1.35
C SER A 620 20.69 -4.46 2.51
N PRO A 621 20.26 -5.67 2.92
CA PRO A 621 19.30 -5.82 4.01
C PRO A 621 19.92 -5.41 5.35
N GLY A 622 19.11 -4.79 6.19
CA GLY A 622 19.45 -4.35 7.55
C GLY A 622 18.40 -4.79 8.56
N GLN A 623 18.69 -4.58 9.85
CA GLN A 623 17.83 -5.03 10.95
C GLN A 623 17.67 -3.93 12.00
N THR A 624 16.44 -3.72 12.45
CA THR A 624 16.07 -2.85 13.55
C THR A 624 15.21 -3.62 14.54
N PHE A 625 15.22 -3.23 15.82
CA PHE A 625 14.60 -3.99 16.90
C PHE A 625 13.78 -3.09 17.82
N VAL A 626 12.65 -3.61 18.30
CA VAL A 626 11.82 -2.98 19.34
C VAL A 626 11.48 -4.05 20.38
N ALA A 627 11.65 -3.73 21.67
CA ALA A 627 11.47 -4.66 22.77
C ALA A 627 10.37 -4.19 23.73
N PHE A 628 9.53 -5.13 24.16
CA PHE A 628 8.42 -4.93 25.08
C PHE A 628 8.58 -5.81 26.33
N GLU A 629 8.25 -5.26 27.49
CA GLU A 629 8.01 -5.98 28.74
C GLU A 629 6.57 -6.49 28.77
N LYS A 630 6.37 -7.70 29.29
CA LYS A 630 5.06 -8.31 29.51
C LYS A 630 5.05 -9.06 30.86
N PRO A 631 3.89 -9.42 31.41
CA PRO A 631 3.81 -10.28 32.59
C PRO A 631 4.55 -11.62 32.38
N GLU A 632 5.37 -12.02 33.36
CA GLU A 632 6.13 -13.28 33.33
C GLU A 632 5.19 -14.49 33.34
N GLY A 633 5.50 -15.51 32.54
CA GLY A 633 4.73 -16.77 32.50
C GLY A 633 3.33 -16.70 31.88
N VAL A 634 2.84 -15.52 31.47
CA VAL A 634 1.52 -15.33 30.86
C VAL A 634 1.64 -15.19 29.34
N SER A 635 0.67 -15.74 28.60
CA SER A 635 0.51 -15.53 27.15
C SER A 635 -0.32 -14.28 26.88
N ALA A 636 0.32 -13.12 27.04
CA ALA A 636 -0.25 -11.84 26.63
C ALA A 636 -0.46 -11.83 25.11
N VAL A 637 -1.63 -11.40 24.65
CA VAL A 637 -1.95 -11.27 23.22
C VAL A 637 -2.23 -9.81 22.90
N GLY A 638 -1.98 -9.38 21.67
CA GLY A 638 -2.16 -7.99 21.30
C GLY A 638 -1.89 -7.72 19.83
N LYS A 639 -2.44 -6.62 19.36
CA LYS A 639 -2.24 -6.11 18.01
C LYS A 639 -1.38 -4.85 18.07
N PHE A 640 -0.40 -4.79 17.19
CA PHE A 640 0.61 -3.75 17.16
C PHE A 640 0.61 -3.08 15.79
N SER A 641 0.37 -1.77 15.74
CA SER A 641 0.49 -1.03 14.48
C SER A 641 1.92 -0.53 14.30
N ASN A 642 2.47 -0.68 13.09
CA ASN A 642 3.90 -0.49 12.83
C ASN A 642 4.12 0.62 11.80
N MET A 643 5.03 1.56 12.09
CA MET A 643 5.40 2.64 11.18
C MET A 643 6.93 2.73 11.06
N LEU A 644 7.44 2.55 9.86
CA LEU A 644 8.87 2.68 9.56
C LEU A 644 9.22 4.16 9.40
N ARG A 645 10.08 4.71 10.25
CA ARG A 645 10.56 6.09 10.20
C ARG A 645 12.04 6.14 9.88
N PHE A 646 12.44 6.95 8.92
CA PHE A 646 13.82 7.05 8.44
C PHE A 646 14.12 8.42 7.83
N ILE A 647 15.40 8.69 7.58
CA ILE A 647 15.86 9.86 6.85
C ILE A 647 16.26 9.41 5.44
N VAL A 648 15.59 9.92 4.41
CA VAL A 648 15.87 9.64 3.00
C VAL A 648 16.97 10.56 2.48
N LYS A 649 17.99 9.99 1.86
CA LYS A 649 19.04 10.71 1.13
C LYS A 649 19.05 10.26 -0.32
N GLU A 650 19.08 11.21 -1.26
CA GLU A 650 19.25 10.90 -2.67
C GLU A 650 20.71 10.49 -2.95
N VAL A 651 20.89 9.54 -3.85
CA VAL A 651 22.21 9.02 -4.27
C VAL A 651 22.43 9.43 -5.71
N ASP A 652 23.48 10.22 -5.97
CA ASP A 652 23.81 10.65 -7.34
C ASP A 652 24.18 9.42 -8.19
N PRO A 653 23.45 9.13 -9.29
CA PRO A 653 23.68 7.96 -10.14
C PRO A 653 25.06 7.92 -10.81
N SER A 654 25.75 9.06 -10.89
CA SER A 654 27.05 9.21 -11.56
C SER A 654 28.24 9.04 -10.63
N THR A 655 28.11 9.41 -9.35
CA THR A 655 29.18 9.31 -8.33
C THR A 655 28.95 8.15 -7.36
N GLY A 656 27.69 7.74 -7.15
CA GLY A 656 27.31 6.76 -6.13
C GLY A 656 27.42 7.29 -4.70
N GLU A 657 27.62 8.60 -4.52
CA GLU A 657 27.66 9.26 -3.23
C GLU A 657 26.25 9.74 -2.85
N ALA A 658 25.87 9.50 -1.58
CA ALA A 658 24.63 10.02 -1.03
C ALA A 658 24.80 11.50 -0.69
N GLU A 659 23.78 12.30 -0.96
CA GLU A 659 23.74 13.70 -0.54
C GLU A 659 23.80 13.82 0.99
N ASP A 660 24.49 14.85 1.50
CA ASP A 660 24.65 15.03 2.95
C ASP A 660 23.32 15.41 3.63
N ASP A 661 22.43 16.08 2.89
CA ASP A 661 21.09 16.46 3.32
C ASP A 661 20.09 15.33 3.09
N GLY A 662 19.25 15.06 4.09
CA GLY A 662 18.21 14.06 4.00
C GLY A 662 16.89 14.55 4.61
N VAL A 663 15.78 13.98 4.12
CA VAL A 663 14.42 14.35 4.53
C VAL A 663 13.86 13.24 5.43
N GLU A 664 13.30 13.60 6.58
CA GLU A 664 12.56 12.63 7.41
C GLU A 664 11.28 12.19 6.69
N ASP A 665 11.09 10.88 6.60
CA ASP A 665 9.94 10.26 5.97
C ASP A 665 9.43 9.07 6.81
N GLU A 666 8.16 8.75 6.61
CA GLU A 666 7.44 7.71 7.35
C GLU A 666 6.70 6.79 6.37
N TYR A 667 6.78 5.48 6.60
CA TYR A 667 6.16 4.46 5.79
C TYR A 667 5.34 3.52 6.66
N GLN A 668 4.03 3.50 6.44
CA GLN A 668 3.11 2.64 7.19
C GLN A 668 3.33 1.17 6.81
N LEU A 669 3.48 0.31 7.81
CA LEU A 669 3.58 -1.14 7.66
C LEU A 669 2.26 -1.81 8.07
N GLU A 670 2.06 -3.06 7.66
CA GLU A 670 0.93 -3.86 8.14
C GLU A 670 0.97 -4.09 9.66
N ASP A 671 -0.20 -4.29 10.25
CA ASP A 671 -0.32 -4.56 11.67
C ASP A 671 0.23 -5.96 12.01
N LEU A 672 0.92 -6.06 13.14
CA LEU A 672 1.48 -7.29 13.66
C LEU A 672 0.62 -7.80 14.81
N GLU A 673 0.23 -9.06 14.76
CA GLU A 673 -0.47 -9.73 15.84
C GLU A 673 0.44 -10.71 16.60
N LEU A 674 0.39 -10.62 17.93
CA LEU A 674 0.98 -11.59 18.83
C LEU A 674 -0.15 -12.47 19.39
N VAL A 675 -0.08 -13.77 19.07
CA VAL A 675 -1.16 -14.72 19.36
C VAL A 675 -0.68 -15.80 20.34
N ALA A 676 -1.62 -16.47 21.00
CA ALA A 676 -1.31 -17.53 21.96
C ALA A 676 -0.38 -18.63 21.40
N ALA A 677 -0.50 -18.97 20.11
CA ALA A 677 0.37 -19.93 19.43
C ALA A 677 1.86 -19.53 19.41
N ASP A 678 2.19 -18.25 19.57
CA ASP A 678 3.57 -17.77 19.67
C ASP A 678 4.24 -18.22 20.98
N TYR A 679 3.45 -18.51 22.03
CA TYR A 679 3.90 -19.00 23.32
C TYR A 679 3.96 -20.52 23.44
N MET A 680 3.73 -21.24 22.32
CA MET A 680 3.73 -22.71 22.27
C MET A 680 4.86 -23.25 21.41
N LEU A 681 5.66 -24.18 21.94
CA LEU A 681 6.64 -24.97 21.19
C LEU A 681 6.03 -26.27 20.68
N LYS A 682 6.17 -26.53 19.38
CA LYS A 682 5.76 -27.78 18.73
C LYS A 682 6.76 -28.88 19.06
N VAL A 683 6.41 -29.73 20.02
CA VAL A 683 7.24 -30.86 20.44
C VAL A 683 6.45 -32.14 20.24
N GLY A 684 6.91 -33.00 19.32
CA GLY A 684 6.27 -34.28 19.05
C GLY A 684 6.57 -35.33 20.12
N VAL A 685 5.60 -36.18 20.40
CA VAL A 685 5.74 -37.33 21.28
C VAL A 685 5.63 -38.63 20.47
N SER A 686 6.55 -39.57 20.67
CA SER A 686 6.61 -40.82 19.89
C SER A 686 5.51 -41.83 20.24
N ASN A 687 4.98 -41.77 21.46
CA ASN A 687 3.84 -42.57 21.92
C ASN A 687 2.98 -41.69 22.82
N PHE A 688 1.93 -41.10 22.24
CA PHE A 688 1.09 -40.15 22.95
C PHE A 688 0.39 -40.79 24.14
N ARG A 689 -0.10 -42.03 23.97
CA ARG A 689 -0.81 -42.76 25.02
C ARG A 689 0.04 -42.96 26.27
N ASN A 690 1.29 -43.39 26.12
CA ASN A 690 2.19 -43.57 27.24
C ASN A 690 2.49 -42.23 27.94
N ALA A 691 2.70 -41.16 27.18
CA ALA A 691 2.94 -39.83 27.76
C ALA A 691 1.71 -39.31 28.51
N TRP A 692 0.52 -39.49 27.94
CA TRP A 692 -0.77 -39.14 28.54
C TRP A 692 -1.03 -39.88 29.86
N GLU A 693 -0.78 -41.19 29.88
CA GLU A 693 -0.90 -42.02 31.10
C GLU A 693 0.17 -41.64 32.13
N SER A 694 1.39 -41.30 31.72
CA SER A 694 2.49 -40.92 32.62
C SER A 694 2.33 -39.55 33.27
N MET A 695 1.64 -38.61 32.61
CA MET A 695 1.39 -37.26 33.12
C MET A 695 0.36 -37.25 34.27
N GLY A 696 -0.43 -38.31 34.43
CA GLY A 696 -1.42 -38.43 35.49
C GLY A 696 -2.72 -37.67 35.20
N VAL A 697 -3.61 -37.60 36.19
CA VAL A 697 -4.91 -36.90 36.13
C VAL A 697 -4.97 -35.67 37.04
N ASP A 698 -3.87 -35.37 37.73
CA ASP A 698 -3.85 -34.39 38.83
C ASP A 698 -4.16 -32.96 38.35
N PHE A 699 -3.77 -32.62 37.12
CA PHE A 699 -4.02 -31.33 36.46
C PHE A 699 -4.76 -31.50 35.12
N GLU A 700 -5.72 -32.45 35.07
CA GLU A 700 -6.56 -32.68 33.90
C GLU A 700 -7.78 -31.75 33.91
N HIS A 701 -7.93 -30.92 32.87
CA HIS A 701 -9.12 -30.12 32.60
C HIS A 701 -9.84 -30.70 31.38
N VAL A 702 -11.16 -30.93 31.47
CA VAL A 702 -11.99 -31.41 30.36
C VAL A 702 -13.25 -30.55 30.23
N ASP A 703 -13.51 -30.02 29.03
CA ASP A 703 -14.70 -29.22 28.73
C ASP A 703 -15.18 -29.41 27.27
N GLU A 704 -16.38 -28.95 26.96
CA GLU A 704 -17.05 -29.09 25.66
C GLU A 704 -17.35 -27.71 25.04
N TYR A 705 -16.90 -27.52 23.80
CA TYR A 705 -16.98 -26.26 23.06
C TYR A 705 -17.75 -26.44 21.75
N GLY A 706 -18.62 -25.47 21.42
CA GLY A 706 -19.27 -25.39 20.11
C GLY A 706 -18.43 -24.53 19.16
N LEU A 707 -17.90 -25.10 18.08
CA LEU A 707 -17.08 -24.39 17.09
C LEU A 707 -17.91 -23.70 15.99
N GLY A 708 -19.24 -23.82 16.07
CA GLY A 708 -20.19 -23.25 15.12
C GLY A 708 -20.18 -23.93 13.74
N PRO A 709 -20.74 -23.25 12.72
CA PRO A 709 -20.86 -23.80 11.38
C PRO A 709 -19.51 -23.82 10.65
N ARG A 710 -19.05 -25.02 10.25
CA ARG A 710 -17.82 -25.21 9.45
C ARG A 710 -18.12 -26.00 8.18
N ASP A 711 -17.29 -25.85 7.14
CA ASP A 711 -17.53 -26.56 5.88
C ASP A 711 -17.08 -28.03 5.93
N SER A 712 -16.13 -28.36 6.82
CA SER A 712 -15.75 -29.75 7.08
C SER A 712 -15.12 -29.95 8.46
N LEU A 713 -15.14 -31.19 8.96
CA LEU A 713 -14.37 -31.57 10.16
C LEU A 713 -12.86 -31.37 9.99
N ALA A 714 -12.34 -31.51 8.76
CA ALA A 714 -10.92 -31.27 8.48
C ALA A 714 -10.52 -29.81 8.68
N GLU A 715 -11.41 -28.88 8.28
CA GLU A 715 -11.23 -27.45 8.52
C GLU A 715 -11.24 -27.14 10.01
N ALA A 716 -12.21 -27.69 10.77
CA ALA A 716 -12.30 -27.50 12.22
C ALA A 716 -11.06 -28.01 12.96
N VAL A 717 -10.55 -29.19 12.58
CA VAL A 717 -9.31 -29.77 13.15
C VAL A 717 -8.12 -28.86 12.88
N ASN A 718 -7.95 -28.40 11.64
CA ASN A 718 -6.83 -27.51 11.28
C ASN A 718 -6.91 -26.15 11.97
N ALA A 719 -8.12 -25.59 12.13
CA ALA A 719 -8.33 -24.32 12.83
C ALA A 719 -7.84 -24.40 14.29
N VAL A 720 -8.22 -25.45 15.02
CA VAL A 720 -7.82 -25.63 16.43
C VAL A 720 -6.32 -25.95 16.55
N ILE A 721 -5.74 -26.72 15.62
CA ILE A 721 -4.28 -26.97 15.59
C ILE A 721 -3.52 -25.65 15.43
N ASN A 722 -3.99 -24.76 14.55
CA ASN A 722 -3.36 -23.47 14.31
C ASN A 722 -3.55 -22.51 15.48
N LEU A 723 -4.75 -22.48 16.08
CA LEU A 723 -5.05 -21.68 17.28
C LEU A 723 -4.13 -22.02 18.45
N LEU A 724 -3.97 -23.31 18.74
CA LEU A 724 -3.13 -23.78 19.85
C LEU A 724 -1.63 -23.78 19.53
N GLY A 725 -1.26 -23.83 18.25
CA GLY A 725 0.15 -23.87 17.84
C GLY A 725 0.90 -25.13 18.24
N MET A 726 0.20 -26.23 18.54
CA MET A 726 0.79 -27.50 19.03
C MET A 726 1.17 -28.47 17.91
N GLN A 727 1.97 -29.50 18.23
CA GLN A 727 2.36 -30.53 17.29
C GLN A 727 1.32 -31.65 17.23
N PRO A 728 0.71 -31.94 16.07
CA PRO A 728 -0.14 -33.13 15.93
C PRO A 728 0.70 -34.41 16.05
N CYS A 729 0.14 -35.37 16.79
CA CYS A 729 0.73 -36.66 17.05
C CYS A 729 0.08 -37.75 16.20
N GLU A 730 0.87 -38.77 15.84
CA GLU A 730 0.39 -40.04 15.27
C GLU A 730 -0.46 -39.90 13.97
N GLY A 731 -0.28 -38.81 13.21
CA GLY A 731 -1.01 -38.57 11.95
C GLY A 731 -2.48 -38.18 12.15
N THR A 732 -2.84 -37.77 13.38
CA THR A 732 -4.23 -37.43 13.75
C THR A 732 -4.71 -36.09 13.19
N GLU A 733 -3.85 -35.34 12.51
CA GLU A 733 -4.22 -34.16 11.72
C GLU A 733 -5.02 -34.51 10.45
N VAL A 734 -4.88 -35.73 9.92
CA VAL A 734 -5.56 -36.16 8.70
C VAL A 734 -6.94 -36.72 9.01
N VAL A 735 -7.99 -35.98 8.67
CA VAL A 735 -9.37 -36.43 8.83
C VAL A 735 -9.80 -37.30 7.63
N PRO A 736 -10.29 -38.54 7.85
CA PRO A 736 -10.80 -39.38 6.77
C PRO A 736 -12.06 -38.76 6.11
N PRO A 737 -12.22 -38.88 4.79
CA PRO A 737 -13.36 -38.30 4.08
C PRO A 737 -14.70 -38.91 4.58
N ASN A 738 -15.72 -38.06 4.73
CA ASN A 738 -17.06 -38.42 5.24
C ASN A 738 -17.14 -38.90 6.71
N SER A 739 -16.12 -38.63 7.52
CA SER A 739 -16.19 -38.92 8.96
C SER A 739 -17.26 -38.05 9.65
N ARG A 740 -17.98 -38.60 10.64
CA ARG A 740 -18.92 -37.84 11.48
C ARG A 740 -18.34 -37.43 12.84
N SER A 741 -17.21 -38.01 13.20
CA SER A 741 -16.45 -37.72 14.41
C SER A 741 -14.97 -37.97 14.14
N HIS A 742 -14.09 -37.23 14.80
CA HIS A 742 -12.64 -37.37 14.65
C HIS A 742 -11.93 -37.09 15.98
N THR A 743 -10.80 -37.73 16.23
CA THR A 743 -9.97 -37.44 17.42
C THR A 743 -8.61 -36.93 16.97
N CYS A 744 -8.21 -35.77 17.47
CA CYS A 744 -6.90 -35.17 17.24
C CYS A 744 -6.10 -35.15 18.55
N LEU A 745 -4.83 -35.54 18.46
CA LEU A 745 -3.90 -35.59 19.59
C LEU A 745 -2.78 -34.57 19.37
N LEU A 746 -2.56 -33.71 20.35
CA LEU A 746 -1.61 -32.61 20.24
C LEU A 746 -0.64 -32.59 21.42
N SER A 747 0.62 -32.30 21.15
CA SER A 747 1.65 -32.15 22.18
C SER A 747 2.46 -30.88 21.97
N GLY A 748 2.87 -30.27 23.07
CA GLY A 748 3.64 -29.04 23.05
C GLY A 748 4.29 -28.72 24.38
N VAL A 749 5.08 -27.65 24.38
CA VAL A 749 5.66 -27.06 25.59
C VAL A 749 5.24 -25.60 25.62
N TYR A 750 4.54 -25.21 26.67
CA TYR A 750 4.09 -23.84 26.90
C TYR A 750 5.22 -22.98 27.47
N ILE A 751 5.07 -21.65 27.41
CA ILE A 751 6.00 -20.72 28.05
C ILE A 751 6.17 -21.08 29.55
N GLY A 752 7.39 -20.91 30.08
CA GLY A 752 7.79 -21.49 31.37
C GLY A 752 8.31 -22.93 31.29
N ASN A 753 8.42 -23.51 30.09
CA ASN A 753 8.88 -24.89 29.82
C ASN A 753 7.95 -25.99 30.38
N VAL A 754 6.65 -25.70 30.52
CA VAL A 754 5.65 -26.66 31.01
C VAL A 754 5.16 -27.54 29.86
N LYS A 755 5.26 -28.86 30.01
CA LYS A 755 4.75 -29.80 29.00
C LYS A 755 3.24 -29.86 29.05
N VAL A 756 2.63 -29.86 27.86
CA VAL A 756 1.17 -29.94 27.71
C VAL A 756 0.83 -30.99 26.66
N LEU A 757 -0.15 -31.83 27.00
CA LEU A 757 -0.78 -32.78 26.11
C LEU A 757 -2.25 -32.44 25.98
N VAL A 758 -2.78 -32.52 24.77
CA VAL A 758 -4.18 -32.20 24.48
C VAL A 758 -4.80 -33.31 23.65
N ARG A 759 -6.01 -33.72 24.05
CA ARG A 759 -6.85 -34.65 23.31
C ARG A 759 -8.15 -33.97 22.92
N LEU A 760 -8.35 -33.82 21.61
CA LEU A 760 -9.52 -33.22 21.01
C LEU A 760 -10.43 -34.30 20.44
N GLN A 761 -11.72 -34.26 20.74
CA GLN A 761 -12.72 -35.12 20.10
C GLN A 761 -13.79 -34.26 19.44
N PHE A 762 -13.83 -34.30 18.11
CA PHE A 762 -14.78 -33.57 17.29
C PHE A 762 -15.98 -34.43 16.93
N GLY A 763 -17.17 -33.84 16.90
CA GLY A 763 -18.42 -34.46 16.46
C GLY A 763 -19.32 -33.48 15.71
N LEU A 764 -20.10 -33.98 14.75
CA LEU A 764 -21.12 -33.18 14.07
C LEU A 764 -22.43 -33.20 14.85
N ASP A 765 -22.86 -32.04 15.35
CA ASP A 765 -24.12 -31.86 16.07
C ASP A 765 -25.28 -31.42 15.13
N GLY A 766 -24.98 -31.19 13.84
CA GLY A 766 -25.95 -30.87 12.78
C GLY A 766 -25.37 -31.02 11.37
N PRO A 767 -26.09 -30.60 10.31
CA PRO A 767 -25.59 -30.68 8.93
C PRO A 767 -24.34 -29.81 8.66
N LYS A 768 -24.04 -28.85 9.54
CA LYS A 768 -22.81 -28.02 9.50
C LYS A 768 -22.22 -27.63 10.87
N ASP A 769 -22.88 -27.94 11.98
CA ASP A 769 -22.38 -27.59 13.32
C ASP A 769 -21.38 -28.62 13.85
N VAL A 770 -20.23 -28.14 14.32
CA VAL A 770 -19.16 -28.96 14.91
C VAL A 770 -19.07 -28.66 16.40
N ALA A 771 -19.18 -29.70 17.22
CA ALA A 771 -18.86 -29.67 18.64
C ALA A 771 -17.49 -30.33 18.88
N MET A 772 -16.77 -29.86 19.88
CA MET A 772 -15.46 -30.34 20.26
C MET A 772 -15.38 -30.55 21.76
N LYS A 773 -14.95 -31.73 22.18
CA LYS A 773 -14.52 -31.99 23.55
C LYS A 773 -13.01 -31.83 23.66
N LEU A 774 -12.57 -30.92 24.51
CA LEU A 774 -11.19 -30.60 24.80
C LEU A 774 -10.81 -31.25 26.14
N ALA A 775 -9.75 -32.06 26.14
CA ALA A 775 -9.12 -32.56 27.36
C ALA A 775 -7.64 -32.15 27.35
N VAL A 776 -7.21 -31.42 28.38
CA VAL A 776 -5.84 -30.93 28.54
C VAL A 776 -5.21 -31.57 29.77
N ARG A 777 -3.96 -32.00 29.64
CA ARG A 777 -3.11 -32.40 30.77
C ARG A 777 -1.79 -31.65 30.69
N SER A 778 -1.32 -31.19 31.83
CA SER A 778 -0.05 -30.48 31.96
C SER A 778 0.66 -30.88 33.27
N GLU A 779 1.85 -30.33 33.49
CA GLU A 779 2.55 -30.41 34.78
C GLU A 779 2.11 -29.30 35.77
N ASP A 780 1.20 -28.40 35.36
CA ASP A 780 0.73 -27.23 36.13
C ASP A 780 -0.74 -26.89 35.79
N GLU A 781 -1.61 -26.85 36.81
CA GLU A 781 -3.05 -26.52 36.69
C GLU A 781 -3.30 -25.21 35.94
N THR A 782 -2.50 -24.17 36.21
CA THR A 782 -2.66 -22.85 35.58
C THR A 782 -2.48 -22.90 34.07
N VAL A 783 -1.60 -23.79 33.59
CA VAL A 783 -1.35 -23.99 32.15
C VAL A 783 -2.51 -24.76 31.51
N SER A 784 -3.10 -25.72 32.22
CA SER A 784 -4.31 -26.40 31.72
C SER A 784 -5.45 -25.41 31.54
N ASP A 785 -5.68 -24.52 32.50
CA ASP A 785 -6.71 -23.49 32.43
C ASP A 785 -6.43 -22.47 31.32
N ALA A 786 -5.18 -22.03 31.16
CA ALA A 786 -4.79 -21.12 30.09
C ALA A 786 -5.08 -21.68 28.69
N ILE A 787 -4.88 -22.99 28.47
CA ILE A 787 -5.20 -23.64 27.19
C ILE A 787 -6.70 -23.67 26.94
N HIS A 788 -7.50 -23.88 27.98
CA HIS A 788 -8.97 -23.79 27.89
C HIS A 788 -9.42 -22.35 27.60
N GLU A 789 -8.79 -21.34 28.19
CA GLU A 789 -9.06 -19.93 27.93
C GLU A 789 -8.72 -19.51 26.50
N ILE A 790 -7.60 -20.02 25.95
CA ILE A 790 -7.22 -19.81 24.54
C ILE A 790 -8.30 -20.33 23.59
N VAL A 791 -8.90 -21.49 23.89
CA VAL A 791 -9.97 -22.07 23.07
C VAL A 791 -11.32 -21.37 23.29
N ALA A 792 -11.56 -20.81 24.47
CA ALA A 792 -12.77 -20.06 24.76
C ALA A 792 -12.79 -18.66 24.12
N SER A 793 -11.62 -18.06 23.92
CA SER A 793 -11.44 -16.70 23.38
C SER A 793 -11.20 -16.63 21.87
N GLY A 794 -10.71 -17.72 21.25
CA GLY A 794 -10.48 -17.84 19.80
C GLY A 794 -11.64 -18.46 19.04
#